data_AF-A0A6I6DP33-F1
#
_entry.id   AF-A0A6I6DP33-F1
#
_cell.length_a   1.000
_cell.length_b   1.000
_cell.length_c   1.000
_cell.angle_alpha   90.00
_cell.angle_beta   90.00
_cell.angle_gamma   90.00
#
_symmetry.space_group_name_H-M   'P 1'
#
loop_
_entity.id
_entity.type
_entity.pdbx_description
1 polymer ?
#
loop_
_entity_poly.entity_id
_entity_poly.type
_entity_poly.pdbx_seq_one_letter_code
_entity_poly.pdbx_strand_id
1 'polypeptide(L)'
;MLISPPILFPRQNNEEYAAWVMRTMSVDPRRGFPVNGVESWHGGIHIPHTDTGALANPLRAIADGVVVYASNSAPTEKRDTKPLNYDGATDNGCVLIRHEILIGEEPVLCVFYSLTMHMKQVHPEIEDKAGVTVRRGQIIGTTGMVSGQNAYHFELCSSSDMLKMLCGRDHGNLDVSVPGRVKPVYGNRYFLLPEGTAIYEGSTPYGLSASPCYVASEALYIIHEGPKTQTLHKAGDDYHLVGETAIAVDYICEPTPAVSGHTTYSEWVRVTYPGGEGWVDVSSPTVNTWTDADFPDWAGWTLVDDDTTADGQCNSATVKKAREKQDADFTRYICQFPLEWDFATFDTRFSWLKAPNVSLPEPMNEESYTALKEHAKALSFFDKLPMDTRKELTGLIWHFDPRGLMIQLQKAERRLIYSSAHGSKRKKMNDFTVDDMRYGDMSKEQIMAQGKLNRINLFGEEFKVNFFDFTKTVDEHFASMDNMAYWTAWGEYAPLIKIMLEKFRKNEGGILRHELLNKAFREHETTKQCVIKIRESIKQKLNSNNYNYLSKADYIAIKNDINQIKLPKFDNTDWFNGLGITIHDTYSTNIYLNEFEFTENQNSGFRRKKFTARLTFQIQDHFGLDVGDVNGKLFENISWFCSWFILQRYESYGFKPFINEANFSILIEG
;
A
#
# COMPACT_ATOMS: atom_id res chain seq x y z
N MET A 1 -0.88 12.97 -1.22
CA MET A 1 0.52 12.79 -0.88
C MET A 1 0.81 13.16 0.57
N LEU A 2 1.16 12.15 1.37
CA LEU A 2 1.56 12.27 2.78
C LEU A 2 3.01 12.70 2.94
N ILE A 3 3.86 12.40 1.95
CA ILE A 3 5.30 12.63 2.04
C ILE A 3 5.89 13.13 0.71
N SER A 4 6.83 14.06 0.77
CA SER A 4 7.46 14.68 -0.41
C SER A 4 8.89 15.11 -0.12
N PRO A 5 9.79 15.19 -1.12
CA PRO A 5 11.18 15.64 -0.93
C PRO A 5 11.29 17.02 -0.27
N PRO A 6 12.38 17.30 0.45
CA PRO A 6 12.61 18.61 1.08
C PRO A 6 12.62 19.76 0.07
N ILE A 7 13.01 19.48 -1.18
CA ILE A 7 12.95 20.41 -2.32
C ILE A 7 11.92 19.89 -3.33
N LEU A 8 10.89 20.69 -3.59
CA LEU A 8 9.80 20.32 -4.50
C LEU A 8 10.09 20.77 -5.93
N PHE A 9 10.75 19.92 -6.71
CA PHE A 9 10.80 20.11 -8.16
C PHE A 9 9.51 19.60 -8.82
N PRO A 10 9.04 20.22 -9.92
CA PRO A 10 7.94 19.68 -10.69
C PRO A 10 8.20 18.23 -11.11
N ARG A 11 7.16 17.40 -11.04
CA ARG A 11 7.18 16.05 -11.63
C ARG A 11 7.15 16.18 -13.15
N GLN A 12 7.91 15.33 -13.82
CA GLN A 12 7.82 15.17 -15.26
C GLN A 12 6.54 14.39 -15.62
N ASN A 13 6.09 14.52 -16.86
CA ASN A 13 4.90 13.79 -17.33
C ASN A 13 5.14 12.27 -17.19
N ASN A 14 4.19 11.57 -16.57
CA ASN A 14 4.24 10.12 -16.31
C ASN A 14 5.45 9.65 -15.48
N GLU A 15 6.11 10.55 -14.76
CA GLU A 15 7.22 10.18 -13.88
C GLU A 15 6.68 9.48 -12.63
N GLU A 16 7.12 8.26 -12.35
CA GLU A 16 6.79 7.53 -11.12
C GLU A 16 7.28 8.27 -9.87
N TYR A 17 6.60 8.08 -8.74
CA TYR A 17 6.97 8.77 -7.49
C TYR A 17 8.40 8.44 -7.07
N ALA A 18 8.80 7.16 -7.17
CA ALA A 18 10.15 6.72 -6.86
C ALA A 18 11.22 7.41 -7.75
N ALA A 19 10.96 7.51 -9.05
CA ALA A 19 11.86 8.20 -9.98
C ALA A 19 11.99 9.70 -9.63
N TRP A 20 10.88 10.34 -9.26
CA TRP A 20 10.87 11.72 -8.81
C TRP A 20 11.71 11.92 -7.53
N VAL A 21 11.52 11.09 -6.51
CA VAL A 21 12.31 11.17 -5.27
C VAL A 21 13.81 10.99 -5.56
N MET A 22 14.17 9.97 -6.32
CA MET A 22 15.59 9.68 -6.64
C MET A 22 16.24 10.82 -7.43
N ARG A 23 15.51 11.44 -8.36
CA ARG A 23 16.00 12.58 -9.15
C ARG A 23 16.15 13.86 -8.33
N THR A 24 15.23 14.10 -7.39
CA THR A 24 15.17 15.35 -6.63
C THR A 24 16.08 15.36 -5.39
N MET A 25 16.50 14.19 -4.92
CA MET A 25 17.38 13.99 -3.79
C MET A 25 18.67 13.31 -4.25
N SER A 26 19.42 13.97 -5.15
CA SER A 26 20.73 13.49 -5.59
C SER A 26 21.70 13.49 -4.41
N VAL A 27 22.46 12.41 -4.26
CA VAL A 27 23.36 12.21 -3.12
C VAL A 27 24.79 12.55 -3.52
N ASP A 28 25.53 13.25 -2.66
CA ASP A 28 26.99 13.31 -2.78
C ASP A 28 27.56 11.89 -2.56
N PRO A 29 28.21 11.27 -3.56
CA PRO A 29 28.70 9.90 -3.47
C PRO A 29 29.69 9.65 -2.31
N ARG A 30 30.30 10.71 -1.74
CA ARG A 30 31.24 10.60 -0.61
C ARG A 30 30.58 10.78 0.75
N ARG A 31 29.30 11.17 0.78
CA ARG A 31 28.53 11.52 1.99
C ARG A 31 27.12 10.94 1.92
N GLY A 32 27.05 9.67 1.55
CA GLY A 32 25.81 8.89 1.45
C GLY A 32 25.52 8.07 2.70
N PHE A 33 24.33 7.48 2.72
CA PHE A 33 23.93 6.47 3.70
C PHE A 33 24.44 5.08 3.25
N PRO A 34 24.84 4.17 4.17
CA PRO A 34 24.95 4.35 5.62
C PRO A 34 26.37 4.69 6.10
N VAL A 35 27.34 4.84 5.19
CA VAL A 35 28.77 5.03 5.53
C VAL A 35 29.34 6.21 4.75
N ASN A 36 30.09 7.07 5.45
CA ASN A 36 30.78 8.20 4.82
C ASN A 36 32.16 7.79 4.24
N GLY A 37 32.84 8.73 3.59
CA GLY A 37 34.14 8.50 2.95
C GLY A 37 35.32 8.14 3.89
N VAL A 38 35.11 8.06 5.21
CA VAL A 38 36.13 7.64 6.20
C VAL A 38 35.75 6.38 6.96
N GLU A 39 34.78 5.61 6.46
CA GLU A 39 34.33 4.33 7.03
C GLU A 39 33.56 4.48 8.37
N SER A 40 32.96 5.64 8.62
CA SER A 40 32.09 5.88 9.78
C SER A 40 30.62 5.86 9.41
N TRP A 41 29.76 5.49 10.36
CA TRP A 41 28.31 5.55 10.20
C TRP A 41 27.84 6.97 9.84
N HIS A 42 26.86 7.04 8.96
CA HIS A 42 26.29 8.30 8.47
C HIS A 42 24.76 8.15 8.40
N GLY A 43 24.05 8.92 9.24
CA GLY A 43 22.60 8.84 9.49
C GLY A 43 21.71 9.15 8.28
N GLY A 44 22.23 9.89 7.30
CA GLY A 44 21.44 10.44 6.22
C GLY A 44 22.22 10.57 4.91
N ILE A 45 21.90 11.61 4.16
CA ILE A 45 22.53 11.92 2.88
C ILE A 45 22.85 13.41 2.80
N HIS A 46 23.96 13.76 2.17
CA HIS A 46 24.20 15.14 1.75
C HIS A 46 23.64 15.34 0.34
N ILE A 47 22.80 16.36 0.19
CA ILE A 47 22.14 16.68 -1.07
C ILE A 47 22.73 17.99 -1.60
N PRO A 48 23.50 17.96 -2.71
CA PRO A 48 23.98 19.16 -3.36
C PRO A 48 22.82 20.02 -3.84
N HIS A 49 22.88 21.32 -3.60
CA HIS A 49 21.89 22.23 -4.15
C HIS A 49 22.36 22.76 -5.50
N THR A 50 21.74 22.26 -6.56
CA THR A 50 22.11 22.57 -7.95
C THR A 50 21.29 23.71 -8.55
N ASP A 51 20.49 24.43 -7.77
CA ASP A 51 19.63 25.49 -8.28
C ASP A 51 20.47 26.73 -8.63
N THR A 52 20.50 27.05 -9.92
CA THR A 52 21.17 28.24 -10.47
C THR A 52 20.19 29.36 -10.80
N GLY A 53 18.91 29.22 -10.44
CA GLY A 53 17.85 30.19 -10.71
C GLY A 53 17.97 31.47 -9.87
N ALA A 54 17.19 32.50 -10.24
CA ALA A 54 17.20 33.80 -9.57
C ALA A 54 16.61 33.76 -8.13
N LEU A 55 15.82 32.74 -7.81
CA LEU A 55 15.27 32.48 -6.47
C LEU A 55 15.62 31.04 -6.10
N ALA A 56 16.42 30.85 -5.06
CA ALA A 56 16.76 29.51 -4.57
C ALA A 56 15.51 28.78 -4.08
N ASN A 57 15.32 27.54 -4.53
CA ASN A 57 14.25 26.69 -4.00
C ASN A 57 14.41 26.49 -2.48
N PRO A 58 13.39 26.83 -1.67
CA PRO A 58 13.47 26.68 -0.23
C PRO A 58 13.36 25.22 0.20
N LEU A 59 13.91 24.93 1.38
CA LEU A 59 13.72 23.65 2.07
C LEU A 59 12.35 23.63 2.72
N ARG A 60 11.67 22.49 2.64
CA ARG A 60 10.29 22.29 3.10
C ARG A 60 10.18 21.07 4.00
N ALA A 61 9.20 21.10 4.91
CA ALA A 61 8.86 19.92 5.70
C ALA A 61 8.36 18.79 4.78
N ILE A 62 8.91 17.59 4.97
CA ILE A 62 8.62 16.46 4.08
C ILE A 62 7.26 15.80 4.32
N ALA A 63 6.68 16.03 5.50
CA ALA A 63 5.38 15.53 5.95
C ALA A 63 4.86 16.46 7.06
N ASP A 64 3.59 16.32 7.42
CA ASP A 64 3.04 16.99 8.60
C ASP A 64 3.77 16.52 9.87
N GLY A 65 3.97 17.42 10.83
CA GLY A 65 4.69 17.09 12.05
C GLY A 65 4.81 18.25 13.02
N VAL A 66 5.57 18.04 14.08
CA VAL A 66 5.86 19.03 15.12
C VAL A 66 7.37 19.23 15.17
N VAL A 67 7.79 20.49 15.05
CA VAL A 67 9.18 20.90 15.25
C VAL A 67 9.54 20.64 16.71
N VAL A 68 10.48 19.72 16.96
CA VAL A 68 10.97 19.41 18.31
C VAL A 68 12.25 20.16 18.63
N TYR A 69 12.96 20.63 17.60
CA TYR A 69 14.11 21.53 17.74
C TYR A 69 14.33 22.29 16.44
N ALA A 70 14.68 23.56 16.55
CA ALA A 70 15.09 24.40 15.45
C ALA A 70 16.07 25.44 15.96
N SER A 71 17.13 25.69 15.20
CA SER A 71 18.10 26.74 15.50
C SER A 71 18.60 27.36 14.21
N ASN A 72 18.66 28.68 14.16
CA ASN A 72 19.14 29.40 12.99
C ASN A 72 20.67 29.34 12.88
N SER A 73 21.19 29.52 11.66
CA SER A 73 22.64 29.47 11.43
C SER A 73 23.35 30.64 12.11
N ALA A 74 24.59 30.40 12.52
CA ALA A 74 25.49 31.47 12.91
C ALA A 74 25.70 32.47 11.75
N PRO A 75 25.97 33.75 12.04
CA PRO A 75 26.33 34.73 11.01
C PRO A 75 27.50 34.27 10.15
N THR A 76 27.52 34.72 8.89
CA THR A 76 28.54 34.36 7.89
C THR A 76 29.97 34.52 8.41
N GLU A 77 30.26 35.55 9.21
CA GLU A 77 31.60 35.80 9.76
C GLU A 77 32.05 34.68 10.72
N LYS A 78 31.10 34.11 11.47
CA LYS A 78 31.34 32.97 12.36
C LYS A 78 31.41 31.66 11.58
N ARG A 79 30.60 31.51 10.52
CA ARG A 79 30.64 30.35 9.62
C ARG A 79 32.00 30.23 8.92
N ASP A 80 32.56 31.36 8.51
CA ASP A 80 33.83 31.41 7.77
C ASP A 80 35.07 31.35 8.68
N THR A 81 34.88 31.14 9.99
CA THR A 81 35.95 30.93 10.97
C THR A 81 35.78 29.62 11.74
N LYS A 82 36.85 29.12 12.38
CA LYS A 82 36.75 27.95 13.26
C LYS A 82 35.82 28.28 14.45
N PRO A 83 35.01 27.31 14.92
CA PRO A 83 35.06 25.89 14.58
C PRO A 83 34.22 25.49 13.35
N LEU A 84 33.36 26.37 12.81
CA LEU A 84 32.46 26.01 11.70
C LEU A 84 33.20 25.83 10.36
N ASN A 85 34.26 26.60 10.13
CA ASN A 85 35.14 26.44 8.98
C ASN A 85 36.26 25.40 9.25
N TYR A 86 35.89 24.16 9.61
CA TYR A 86 36.84 23.08 9.90
C TYR A 86 37.50 22.52 8.63
N ASP A 87 36.70 22.08 7.67
CA ASP A 87 37.11 21.57 6.36
C ASP A 87 36.53 22.40 5.19
N GLY A 88 36.09 23.62 5.50
CA GLY A 88 35.39 24.53 4.61
C GLY A 88 34.18 25.15 5.31
N ALA A 89 33.66 26.26 4.76
CA ALA A 89 32.52 26.98 5.33
C ALA A 89 31.32 26.04 5.50
N THR A 90 30.85 25.90 6.74
CA THR A 90 29.75 24.99 7.09
C THR A 90 28.73 25.70 7.96
N ASP A 91 27.49 25.76 7.48
CA ASP A 91 26.38 26.32 8.25
C ASP A 91 25.94 25.34 9.35
N ASN A 92 25.44 25.88 10.46
CA ASN A 92 24.98 25.09 11.61
C ASN A 92 23.49 25.29 11.92
N GLY A 93 22.75 25.94 11.02
CA GLY A 93 21.29 25.98 11.13
C GLY A 93 20.69 24.59 10.93
N CYS A 94 19.68 24.26 11.73
CA CYS A 94 19.06 22.95 11.69
C CYS A 94 17.61 22.94 12.14
N VAL A 95 16.85 21.95 11.68
CA VAL A 95 15.47 21.69 12.08
C VAL A 95 15.27 20.18 12.25
N LEU A 96 14.80 19.77 13.42
CA LEU A 96 14.35 18.40 13.72
C LEU A 96 12.82 18.40 13.88
N ILE A 97 12.16 17.55 13.11
CA ILE A 97 10.70 17.42 13.09
C ILE A 97 10.33 15.99 13.51
N ARG A 98 9.39 15.87 14.44
CA ARG A 98 8.73 14.61 14.76
C ARG A 98 7.46 14.48 13.92
N HIS A 99 7.37 13.42 13.14
CA HIS A 99 6.24 13.15 12.27
C HIS A 99 5.29 12.14 12.89
N GLU A 100 4.00 12.42 12.80
CA GLU A 100 2.93 11.49 13.15
C GLU A 100 2.01 11.37 11.94
N ILE A 101 2.18 10.30 11.18
CA ILE A 101 1.38 10.04 9.99
C ILE A 101 0.62 8.73 10.15
N LEU A 102 -0.53 8.63 9.50
CA LEU A 102 -1.21 7.34 9.38
C LEU A 102 -0.67 6.62 8.15
N ILE A 103 -0.52 5.29 8.22
CA ILE A 103 -0.05 4.42 7.12
C ILE A 103 -0.95 3.18 6.96
N GLY A 104 -0.96 2.60 5.76
CA GLY A 104 -1.69 1.38 5.43
C GLY A 104 -3.18 1.56 5.14
N GLU A 105 -3.78 0.55 4.51
CA GLU A 105 -5.20 0.57 4.14
C GLU A 105 -6.10 0.79 5.35
N GLU A 106 -5.95 -0.04 6.38
CA GLU A 106 -6.45 0.29 7.71
C GLU A 106 -5.45 1.22 8.42
N PRO A 107 -5.81 2.49 8.68
CA PRO A 107 -4.82 3.48 9.10
C PRO A 107 -4.19 3.15 10.47
N VAL A 108 -2.88 2.94 10.49
CA VAL A 108 -2.05 2.75 11.70
C VAL A 108 -1.14 3.97 11.89
N LEU A 109 -0.94 4.40 13.13
CA LEU A 109 -0.04 5.51 13.44
C LEU A 109 1.42 5.07 13.25
N CYS A 110 2.15 5.81 12.43
CA CYS A 110 3.58 5.70 12.21
C CYS A 110 4.25 6.97 12.71
N VAL A 111 5.30 6.80 13.49
CA VAL A 111 6.11 7.90 14.04
C VAL A 111 7.54 7.75 13.56
N PHE A 112 8.13 8.85 13.10
CA PHE A 112 9.53 8.92 12.71
C PHE A 112 10.00 10.38 12.80
N TYR A 113 11.30 10.59 12.64
CA TYR A 113 11.92 11.90 12.68
C TYR A 113 12.55 12.26 11.35
N SER A 114 12.51 13.55 11.00
CA SER A 114 13.34 14.10 9.94
C SER A 114 14.25 15.18 10.49
N LEU A 115 15.54 15.09 10.16
CA LEU A 115 16.53 16.09 10.50
C LEU A 115 17.04 16.75 9.21
N THR A 116 16.98 18.08 9.18
CA THR A 116 17.60 18.91 8.14
C THR A 116 18.70 19.74 8.78
N MET A 117 19.94 19.57 8.32
CA MET A 117 21.15 20.21 8.84
C MET A 117 21.84 21.06 7.77
N HIS A 118 22.72 21.95 8.22
CA HIS A 118 23.48 22.88 7.38
C HIS A 118 22.61 23.86 6.60
N MET A 119 21.55 24.33 7.25
CA MET A 119 20.66 25.36 6.71
C MET A 119 21.31 26.73 6.90
N LYS A 120 21.31 27.57 5.86
CA LYS A 120 21.79 28.97 5.98
C LYS A 120 20.83 29.81 6.81
N GLN A 121 19.53 29.57 6.64
CA GLN A 121 18.50 30.28 7.37
C GLN A 121 17.37 29.31 7.72
N VAL A 122 16.95 29.33 8.97
CA VAL A 122 15.72 28.69 9.44
C VAL A 122 14.56 29.69 9.34
N HIS A 123 13.37 29.21 8.97
CA HIS A 123 12.22 30.08 8.78
C HIS A 123 11.81 30.78 10.10
N PRO A 124 11.56 32.11 10.13
CA PRO A 124 11.34 32.85 11.38
C PRO A 124 10.14 32.37 12.23
N GLU A 125 9.14 31.74 11.62
CA GLU A 125 8.01 31.17 12.36
C GLU A 125 8.41 29.98 13.24
N ILE A 126 9.47 29.24 12.87
CA ILE A 126 9.94 28.03 13.57
C ILE A 126 11.28 28.22 14.29
N GLU A 127 12.06 29.23 13.91
CA GLU A 127 13.36 29.56 14.52
C GLU A 127 13.27 29.66 16.05
N ASP A 128 14.18 28.95 16.73
CA ASP A 128 14.33 28.88 18.20
C ASP A 128 13.06 28.50 18.97
N LYS A 129 12.13 27.77 18.32
CA LYS A 129 10.88 27.31 18.91
C LYS A 129 10.75 25.80 18.80
N ALA A 130 10.28 25.17 19.88
CA ALA A 130 9.80 23.79 19.89
C ALA A 130 8.26 23.78 20.02
N GLY A 131 7.62 22.71 19.55
CA GLY A 131 6.16 22.54 19.59
C GLY A 131 5.40 23.19 18.44
N VAL A 132 6.09 23.78 17.46
CA VAL A 132 5.44 24.39 16.29
C VAL A 132 4.99 23.30 15.32
N THR A 133 3.69 23.25 15.01
CA THR A 133 3.18 22.36 13.97
C THR A 133 3.56 22.87 12.59
N VAL A 134 4.07 21.97 11.75
CA VAL A 134 4.40 22.22 10.35
C VAL A 134 3.64 21.27 9.45
N ARG A 135 3.38 21.71 8.23
CA ARG A 135 2.68 20.92 7.21
C ARG A 135 3.63 20.46 6.12
N ARG A 136 3.31 19.34 5.48
CA ARG A 136 3.99 18.90 4.27
C ARG A 136 4.07 20.05 3.26
N GLY A 137 5.28 20.31 2.78
CA GLY A 137 5.53 21.36 1.80
C GLY A 137 5.61 22.77 2.40
N GLN A 138 5.39 22.97 3.70
CA GLN A 138 5.64 24.26 4.35
C GLN A 138 7.13 24.59 4.30
N ILE A 139 7.47 25.85 3.99
CA ILE A 139 8.86 26.33 4.01
C ILE A 139 9.39 26.26 5.44
N ILE A 140 10.53 25.59 5.63
CA ILE A 140 11.25 25.52 6.91
C ILE A 140 12.57 26.28 6.88
N GLY A 141 13.06 26.66 5.71
CA GLY A 141 14.25 27.49 5.58
C GLY A 141 14.91 27.39 4.21
N THR A 142 16.22 27.62 4.17
CA THR A 142 17.02 27.62 2.95
C THR A 142 18.27 26.75 3.10
N THR A 143 18.69 26.17 2.00
CA THR A 143 19.96 25.43 1.92
C THR A 143 21.13 26.34 2.26
N GLY A 144 22.09 25.82 3.02
CA GLY A 144 23.34 26.50 3.32
C GLY A 144 24.54 25.84 2.66
N MET A 145 25.64 25.80 3.41
CA MET A 145 26.91 25.27 2.96
C MET A 145 27.39 24.14 3.85
N VAL A 146 28.05 23.16 3.23
CA VAL A 146 28.80 22.11 3.91
C VAL A 146 30.19 22.01 3.29
N SER A 147 31.24 22.20 4.09
CA SER A 147 32.63 22.11 3.64
C SER A 147 32.90 22.95 2.38
N GLY A 148 32.31 24.16 2.33
CA GLY A 148 32.44 25.12 1.22
C GLY A 148 31.57 24.82 -0.02
N GLN A 149 30.72 23.80 0.01
CA GLN A 149 29.80 23.47 -1.09
C GLN A 149 28.36 23.83 -0.72
N ASN A 150 27.57 24.32 -1.68
CA ASN A 150 26.14 24.55 -1.48
C ASN A 150 25.41 23.20 -1.37
N ALA A 151 25.05 22.82 -0.16
CA ALA A 151 24.44 21.52 0.14
C ALA A 151 23.75 21.58 1.50
N TYR A 152 22.96 20.56 1.80
CA TYR A 152 22.40 20.32 3.13
C TYR A 152 22.47 18.83 3.45
N HIS A 153 22.42 18.50 4.73
CA HIS A 153 22.31 17.12 5.19
C HIS A 153 20.85 16.83 5.54
N PHE A 154 20.36 15.66 5.13
CA PHE A 154 19.00 15.19 5.41
C PHE A 154 19.01 13.76 5.90
N GLU A 155 18.35 13.52 7.04
CA GLU A 155 18.33 12.24 7.75
C GLU A 155 16.90 11.88 8.17
N LEU A 156 16.55 10.60 8.06
CA LEU A 156 15.33 10.03 8.63
C LEU A 156 15.70 8.94 9.62
N CYS A 157 15.12 9.00 10.82
CA CYS A 157 15.39 8.02 11.87
C CYS A 157 14.16 7.72 12.73
N SER A 158 14.22 6.62 13.48
CA SER A 158 13.15 6.21 14.39
C SER A 158 13.68 5.36 15.55
N SER A 159 12.87 5.22 16.62
CA SER A 159 13.19 4.32 17.74
C SER A 159 12.85 2.86 17.41
N SER A 160 13.30 1.91 18.24
CA SER A 160 12.98 0.48 18.04
C SER A 160 11.47 0.18 18.05
N ASP A 161 10.73 0.83 18.96
CA ASP A 161 9.28 0.68 19.03
C ASP A 161 8.59 1.16 17.75
N MET A 162 9.12 2.23 17.14
CA MET A 162 8.61 2.79 15.89
C MET A 162 8.97 1.90 14.69
N LEU A 163 10.16 1.30 14.67
CA LEU A 163 10.53 0.34 13.62
C LEU A 163 9.61 -0.89 13.65
N LYS A 164 9.33 -1.45 14.84
CA LYS A 164 8.34 -2.54 14.99
C LYS A 164 6.98 -2.17 14.43
N MET A 165 6.54 -0.94 14.65
CA MET A 165 5.27 -0.45 14.09
C MET A 165 5.31 -0.36 12.56
N LEU A 166 6.44 0.05 11.98
CA LEU A 166 6.61 0.22 10.54
C LEU A 166 6.74 -1.13 9.82
N CYS A 167 7.69 -1.97 10.24
CA CYS A 167 8.06 -3.20 9.53
C CYS A 167 7.90 -4.50 10.35
N GLY A 168 7.29 -4.45 11.54
CA GLY A 168 6.89 -5.65 12.30
C GLY A 168 8.02 -6.35 13.06
N ARG A 169 9.27 -5.90 12.88
CA ARG A 169 10.46 -6.41 13.57
C ARG A 169 11.44 -5.28 13.88
N ASP A 170 12.40 -5.55 14.75
CA ASP A 170 13.50 -4.64 15.07
C ASP A 170 14.85 -5.35 15.16
N HIS A 171 14.99 -6.50 14.51
CA HIS A 171 16.24 -7.23 14.41
C HIS A 171 16.13 -8.28 13.31
N GLY A 172 17.27 -8.59 12.69
CA GLY A 172 17.44 -9.70 11.76
C GLY A 172 16.42 -9.78 10.60
N ASN A 173 16.24 -11.02 10.13
CA ASN A 173 15.41 -11.37 8.98
C ASN A 173 13.92 -11.47 9.34
N LEU A 174 13.06 -11.37 8.33
CA LEU A 174 11.63 -11.64 8.47
C LEU A 174 11.41 -13.09 8.91
N ASP A 175 10.64 -13.30 9.98
CA ASP A 175 10.20 -14.64 10.38
C ASP A 175 9.18 -15.18 9.38
N VAL A 176 9.64 -16.09 8.52
CA VAL A 176 8.81 -16.69 7.48
C VAL A 176 7.99 -17.89 7.96
N SER A 177 8.15 -18.32 9.22
CA SER A 177 7.41 -19.46 9.79
C SER A 177 5.98 -19.11 10.17
N VAL A 178 5.67 -17.81 10.31
CA VAL A 178 4.35 -17.29 10.65
C VAL A 178 3.77 -16.48 9.50
N PRO A 179 2.44 -16.46 9.32
CA PRO A 179 1.80 -15.59 8.32
C PRO A 179 2.11 -14.11 8.57
N GLY A 180 2.01 -13.30 7.51
CA GLY A 180 2.19 -11.86 7.60
C GLY A 180 1.15 -11.17 8.47
N ARG A 181 1.44 -9.91 8.81
CA ARG A 181 0.61 -9.12 9.73
C ARG A 181 -0.78 -8.84 9.17
N VAL A 182 -1.73 -8.60 10.07
CA VAL A 182 -3.09 -8.16 9.73
C VAL A 182 -3.15 -6.65 9.46
N LYS A 183 -2.29 -5.84 10.09
CA LYS A 183 -2.18 -4.39 9.89
C LYS A 183 -0.82 -3.84 10.33
N PRO A 184 -0.30 -2.76 9.69
CA PRO A 184 -0.81 -2.18 8.44
C PRO A 184 -0.61 -3.15 7.25
N VAL A 185 -1.40 -2.98 6.19
CA VAL A 185 -1.28 -3.74 4.94
C VAL A 185 -1.27 -2.73 3.79
N TYR A 186 -0.32 -2.86 2.86
CA TYR A 186 -0.20 -1.99 1.68
C TYR A 186 0.78 -2.56 0.66
N GLY A 187 0.71 -2.04 -0.57
CA GLY A 187 1.70 -2.31 -1.62
C GLY A 187 1.59 -3.71 -2.22
N ASN A 188 2.73 -4.27 -2.60
CA ASN A 188 2.86 -5.57 -3.25
C ASN A 188 2.53 -6.72 -2.27
N ARG A 189 2.27 -7.89 -2.83
CA ARG A 189 2.08 -9.14 -2.06
C ARG A 189 3.30 -10.03 -2.23
N TYR A 190 3.57 -10.84 -1.21
CA TYR A 190 4.72 -11.74 -1.19
C TYR A 190 4.28 -13.11 -0.67
N PHE A 191 4.79 -14.17 -1.26
CA PHE A 191 4.42 -15.54 -0.89
C PHE A 191 5.66 -16.40 -0.61
N LEU A 192 5.55 -17.31 0.35
CA LEU A 192 6.49 -18.41 0.52
C LEU A 192 5.80 -19.71 0.14
N LEU A 193 6.28 -20.34 -0.92
CA LEU A 193 5.88 -21.68 -1.32
C LEU A 193 6.84 -22.67 -0.66
N PRO A 194 6.41 -23.47 0.32
CA PRO A 194 7.30 -24.45 0.95
C PRO A 194 7.72 -25.55 -0.03
N GLU A 195 8.78 -26.28 0.31
CA GLU A 195 9.12 -27.53 -0.36
C GLU A 195 7.90 -28.47 -0.39
N GLY A 196 7.70 -29.16 -1.52
CA GLY A 196 6.53 -30.00 -1.77
C GLY A 196 5.33 -29.28 -2.37
N THR A 197 5.38 -27.95 -2.56
CA THR A 197 4.29 -27.21 -3.19
C THR A 197 4.08 -27.65 -4.63
N ALA A 198 2.84 -28.05 -4.97
CA ALA A 198 2.45 -28.46 -6.30
C ALA A 198 2.19 -27.26 -7.22
N ILE A 199 2.75 -27.31 -8.44
CA ILE A 199 2.56 -26.32 -9.50
C ILE A 199 1.98 -27.03 -10.73
N TYR A 200 0.94 -26.47 -11.31
CA TYR A 200 0.15 -27.09 -12.39
C TYR A 200 0.31 -26.36 -13.71
N GLU A 201 0.31 -27.09 -14.81
CA GLU A 201 0.32 -26.51 -16.16
C GLU A 201 -1.10 -26.23 -16.62
N GLY A 202 -1.30 -25.14 -17.38
CA GLY A 202 -2.58 -24.80 -17.97
C GLY A 202 -2.57 -23.39 -18.56
N SER A 203 -3.38 -23.16 -19.59
CA SER A 203 -3.58 -21.82 -20.16
C SER A 203 -4.28 -20.90 -19.16
N THR A 204 -5.17 -21.44 -18.35
CA THR A 204 -5.83 -20.80 -17.20
C THR A 204 -6.08 -21.85 -16.11
N PRO A 205 -6.42 -21.43 -14.88
CA PRO A 205 -6.84 -22.35 -13.82
C PRO A 205 -8.10 -23.18 -14.11
N TYR A 206 -8.85 -22.85 -15.18
CA TYR A 206 -9.98 -23.64 -15.67
C TYR A 206 -9.59 -24.84 -16.54
N GLY A 207 -8.31 -25.02 -16.84
CA GLY A 207 -7.79 -26.11 -17.67
C GLY A 207 -6.48 -26.65 -17.14
N LEU A 208 -6.37 -26.82 -15.82
CA LEU A 208 -5.16 -27.34 -15.19
C LEU A 208 -4.96 -28.82 -15.50
N SER A 209 -3.69 -29.22 -15.55
CA SER A 209 -3.28 -30.63 -15.62
C SER A 209 -3.75 -31.41 -14.39
N ALA A 210 -4.11 -32.70 -14.58
CA ALA A 210 -4.54 -33.58 -13.49
C ALA A 210 -3.42 -33.92 -12.49
N SER A 211 -2.17 -33.77 -12.90
CA SER A 211 -0.99 -33.94 -12.05
C SER A 211 -0.14 -32.68 -12.12
N PRO A 212 0.59 -32.33 -11.06
CA PRO A 212 1.48 -31.19 -11.08
C PRO A 212 2.55 -31.37 -12.17
N CYS A 213 2.82 -30.31 -12.93
CA CYS A 213 3.94 -30.28 -13.87
C CYS A 213 5.27 -30.11 -13.13
N TYR A 214 5.22 -29.54 -11.92
CA TYR A 214 6.36 -29.41 -11.03
C TYR A 214 5.92 -29.51 -9.57
N VAL A 215 6.73 -30.15 -8.75
CA VAL A 215 6.61 -30.13 -7.29
C VAL A 215 7.88 -29.47 -6.76
N ALA A 216 7.70 -28.41 -5.97
CA ALA A 216 8.81 -27.62 -5.46
C ALA A 216 9.81 -28.50 -4.70
N SER A 217 11.02 -28.64 -5.24
CA SER A 217 12.11 -29.40 -4.61
C SER A 217 12.82 -28.63 -3.48
N GLU A 218 12.53 -27.33 -3.37
CA GLU A 218 12.98 -26.42 -2.33
C GLU A 218 11.93 -25.32 -2.14
N ALA A 219 12.09 -24.49 -1.12
CA ALA A 219 11.19 -23.36 -0.90
C ALA A 219 11.39 -22.26 -1.96
N LEU A 220 10.28 -21.73 -2.49
CA LEU A 220 10.28 -20.63 -3.46
C LEU A 220 9.68 -19.36 -2.85
N TYR A 221 10.34 -18.23 -3.08
CA TYR A 221 9.98 -16.91 -2.57
C TYR A 221 9.43 -16.08 -3.71
N ILE A 222 8.18 -15.62 -3.60
CA ILE A 222 7.46 -14.95 -4.67
C ILE A 222 7.30 -13.47 -4.33
N ILE A 223 7.57 -12.60 -5.30
CA ILE A 223 7.20 -11.19 -5.30
C ILE A 223 6.06 -11.02 -6.30
N HIS A 224 4.91 -10.53 -5.85
CA HIS A 224 3.74 -10.27 -6.67
C HIS A 224 3.46 -8.77 -6.75
N GLU A 225 3.79 -8.17 -7.89
CA GLU A 225 3.72 -6.72 -8.09
C GLU A 225 2.39 -6.25 -8.70
N GLY A 226 1.46 -7.18 -8.94
CA GLY A 226 0.18 -6.92 -9.59
C GLY A 226 0.15 -7.46 -11.01
N PRO A 227 0.85 -6.85 -11.98
CA PRO A 227 0.90 -7.36 -13.35
C PRO A 227 1.94 -8.48 -13.53
N LYS A 228 2.84 -8.68 -12.56
CA LYS A 228 4.01 -9.54 -12.69
C LYS A 228 4.28 -10.30 -11.40
N THR A 229 4.77 -11.52 -11.54
CA THR A 229 5.45 -12.24 -10.45
C THR A 229 6.93 -12.45 -10.75
N GLN A 230 7.74 -12.42 -9.69
CA GLN A 230 9.13 -12.86 -9.70
C GLN A 230 9.26 -14.01 -8.72
N THR A 231 9.92 -15.09 -9.14
CA THR A 231 10.19 -16.24 -8.29
C THR A 231 11.68 -16.29 -7.97
N LEU A 232 12.00 -16.42 -6.68
CA LEU A 232 13.36 -16.56 -6.18
C LEU A 232 13.50 -17.84 -5.38
N HIS A 233 14.73 -18.32 -5.25
CA HIS A 233 15.10 -19.33 -4.26
C HIS A 233 16.21 -18.78 -3.37
N LYS A 234 16.39 -19.37 -2.19
CA LYS A 234 17.36 -18.91 -1.20
C LYS A 234 18.66 -19.70 -1.33
N ALA A 235 19.77 -19.01 -1.58
CA ALA A 235 21.09 -19.59 -1.73
C ALA A 235 22.04 -19.02 -0.65
N GLY A 236 22.15 -19.73 0.47
CA GLY A 236 22.83 -19.20 1.66
C GLY A 236 22.03 -18.03 2.26
N ASP A 237 22.66 -16.86 2.32
CA ASP A 237 22.03 -15.62 2.82
C ASP A 237 21.45 -14.73 1.71
N ASP A 238 21.71 -15.07 0.44
CA ASP A 238 21.28 -14.29 -0.73
C ASP A 238 20.07 -14.97 -1.41
N TYR A 239 19.30 -14.19 -2.18
CA TYR A 239 18.17 -14.70 -2.99
C TYR A 239 18.51 -14.59 -4.47
N HIS A 240 18.34 -15.68 -5.21
CA HIS A 240 18.62 -15.70 -6.65
C HIS A 240 17.32 -15.84 -7.44
N LEU A 241 17.26 -15.13 -8.57
CA LEU A 241 16.11 -15.16 -9.47
C LEU A 241 16.02 -16.51 -10.17
N VAL A 242 14.86 -17.17 -10.03
CA VAL A 242 14.49 -18.36 -10.80
C VAL A 242 13.86 -17.92 -12.14
N GLY A 243 13.00 -16.92 -12.10
CA GLY A 243 12.35 -16.37 -13.28
C GLY A 243 11.29 -15.32 -12.98
N GLU A 244 10.65 -14.82 -14.04
CA GLU A 244 9.60 -13.82 -13.99
C GLU A 244 8.49 -14.15 -14.98
N THR A 245 7.24 -13.85 -14.64
CA THR A 245 6.11 -13.97 -15.58
C THR A 245 5.18 -12.75 -15.50
N ALA A 246 4.75 -12.25 -16.66
CA ALA A 246 4.06 -10.96 -16.83
C ALA A 246 2.52 -11.05 -16.86
N ILE A 247 1.96 -12.21 -16.52
CA ILE A 247 0.51 -12.44 -16.46
C ILE A 247 0.21 -13.02 -15.08
N ALA A 248 0.33 -12.18 -14.06
CA ALA A 248 -0.05 -12.49 -12.69
C ALA A 248 -1.56 -12.26 -12.48
N VAL A 249 -2.40 -12.81 -13.38
CA VAL A 249 -3.84 -12.70 -13.20
C VAL A 249 -4.23 -13.55 -12.00
N ASP A 250 -4.66 -12.90 -10.93
CA ASP A 250 -5.28 -13.57 -9.79
C ASP A 250 -6.61 -14.18 -10.25
N TYR A 251 -6.59 -15.49 -10.51
CA TYR A 251 -7.81 -16.25 -10.75
C TYR A 251 -8.33 -16.73 -9.41
N ILE A 252 -9.48 -16.21 -9.00
CA ILE A 252 -10.23 -16.81 -7.91
C ILE A 252 -11.29 -17.70 -8.53
N CYS A 253 -11.08 -19.00 -8.46
CA CYS A 253 -11.96 -19.98 -9.05
C CYS A 253 -11.85 -21.33 -8.35
N GLU A 254 -12.82 -22.19 -8.63
CA GLU A 254 -12.66 -23.61 -8.37
C GLU A 254 -11.69 -24.17 -9.41
N PRO A 255 -10.61 -24.87 -9.01
CA PRO A 255 -9.81 -25.60 -9.98
C PRO A 255 -10.68 -26.65 -10.66
N THR A 256 -10.31 -27.03 -11.88
CA THR A 256 -10.95 -28.17 -12.56
C THR A 256 -11.07 -29.39 -11.64
N PRO A 257 -12.11 -30.24 -11.77
CA PRO A 257 -12.30 -31.44 -10.96
C PRO A 257 -11.13 -32.45 -10.96
N ALA A 258 -10.08 -32.20 -11.75
CA ALA A 258 -8.88 -33.00 -11.86
C ALA A 258 -7.86 -32.78 -10.73
N VAL A 259 -7.97 -31.72 -9.91
CA VAL A 259 -7.00 -31.44 -8.83
C VAL A 259 -7.59 -31.79 -7.46
N SER A 260 -7.19 -32.93 -6.90
CA SER A 260 -7.70 -33.43 -5.61
C SER A 260 -7.15 -32.64 -4.42
N GLY A 261 -8.01 -32.27 -3.46
CA GLY A 261 -7.59 -31.69 -2.17
C GLY A 261 -7.64 -30.17 -2.06
N HIS A 262 -8.15 -29.47 -3.08
CA HIS A 262 -8.33 -28.01 -3.06
C HIS A 262 -9.71 -27.61 -2.51
N THR A 263 -9.81 -26.39 -2.00
CA THR A 263 -11.09 -25.78 -1.61
C THR A 263 -11.98 -25.56 -2.82
N THR A 264 -13.29 -25.40 -2.59
CA THR A 264 -14.23 -25.08 -3.67
C THR A 264 -13.81 -23.81 -4.39
N TYR A 265 -13.21 -22.82 -3.72
CA TYR A 265 -12.59 -21.66 -4.38
C TYR A 265 -11.19 -21.43 -3.84
N SER A 266 -10.24 -21.20 -4.74
CA SER A 266 -8.84 -20.88 -4.44
C SER A 266 -8.37 -19.71 -5.29
N GLU A 267 -7.42 -18.95 -4.76
CA GLU A 267 -6.66 -17.96 -5.52
C GLU A 267 -5.45 -18.62 -6.18
N TRP A 268 -5.39 -18.54 -7.50
CA TRP A 268 -4.33 -19.10 -8.32
C TRP A 268 -3.46 -18.00 -8.88
N VAL A 269 -2.16 -18.10 -8.58
CA VAL A 269 -1.13 -17.18 -9.05
C VAL A 269 -0.22 -17.89 -10.02
N ARG A 270 0.13 -17.22 -11.12
CA ARG A 270 1.11 -17.74 -12.07
C ARG A 270 2.52 -17.45 -11.59
N VAL A 271 3.37 -18.47 -11.57
CA VAL A 271 4.76 -18.38 -11.09
C VAL A 271 5.70 -19.10 -12.05
N THR A 272 6.98 -18.76 -11.98
CA THR A 272 8.05 -19.50 -12.66
C THR A 272 8.66 -20.53 -11.71
N TYR A 273 9.12 -21.65 -12.26
CA TYR A 273 9.86 -22.68 -11.54
C TYR A 273 11.06 -23.15 -12.39
N PRO A 274 12.03 -23.90 -11.83
CA PRO A 274 13.13 -24.45 -12.61
C PRO A 274 12.62 -25.31 -13.78
N GLY A 275 12.67 -24.78 -15.00
CA GLY A 275 12.23 -25.46 -16.21
C GLY A 275 10.92 -24.98 -16.85
N GLY A 276 10.20 -24.02 -16.26
CA GLY A 276 8.98 -23.50 -16.88
C GLY A 276 8.18 -22.50 -16.04
N GLU A 277 6.90 -22.35 -16.39
CA GLU A 277 5.91 -21.55 -15.66
C GLU A 277 4.64 -22.36 -15.43
N GLY A 278 3.89 -22.03 -14.37
CA GLY A 278 2.67 -22.74 -14.01
C GLY A 278 1.85 -21.99 -12.95
N TRP A 279 0.77 -22.63 -12.51
CA TRP A 279 -0.19 -22.08 -11.55
C TRP A 279 -0.03 -22.73 -10.18
N VAL A 280 -0.04 -21.90 -9.14
CA VAL A 280 0.01 -22.34 -7.73
C VAL A 280 -1.19 -21.78 -6.96
N ASP A 281 -1.75 -22.60 -6.08
CA ASP A 281 -2.80 -22.20 -5.14
C ASP A 281 -2.16 -21.47 -3.94
N VAL A 282 -2.33 -20.14 -3.90
CA VAL A 282 -1.83 -19.30 -2.80
C VAL A 282 -2.83 -19.15 -1.66
N SER A 283 -4.04 -19.71 -1.80
CA SER A 283 -5.02 -19.83 -0.72
C SER A 283 -4.79 -21.06 0.16
N SER A 284 -3.88 -21.97 -0.25
CA SER A 284 -3.48 -23.11 0.56
C SER A 284 -3.02 -22.65 1.95
N PRO A 285 -3.46 -23.31 3.05
CA PRO A 285 -3.02 -22.97 4.41
C PRO A 285 -1.51 -23.22 4.63
N THR A 286 -0.83 -23.89 3.70
CA THR A 286 0.62 -24.11 3.74
C THR A 286 1.42 -22.93 3.16
N VAL A 287 0.76 -21.98 2.49
CA VAL A 287 1.40 -20.82 1.86
C VAL A 287 1.27 -19.61 2.78
N ASN A 288 2.40 -19.11 3.26
CA ASN A 288 2.43 -17.86 4.03
C ASN A 288 2.47 -16.66 3.08
N THR A 289 1.77 -15.58 3.46
CA THR A 289 1.62 -14.34 2.67
C THR A 289 2.01 -13.11 3.48
N TRP A 290 2.69 -12.15 2.85
CA TRP A 290 3.11 -10.86 3.40
C TRP A 290 2.87 -9.71 2.42
N THR A 291 3.13 -8.47 2.85
CA THR A 291 3.02 -7.25 2.02
C THR A 291 4.24 -6.33 2.13
N ASP A 292 4.25 -5.18 1.43
CA ASP A 292 5.35 -4.19 1.56
C ASP A 292 5.48 -3.69 3.02
N ALA A 293 4.41 -3.82 3.83
CA ALA A 293 4.47 -3.54 5.26
C ALA A 293 5.48 -4.43 6.00
N ASP A 294 5.82 -5.60 5.47
CA ASP A 294 6.68 -6.60 6.11
C ASP A 294 8.15 -6.50 5.77
N PHE A 295 8.52 -5.60 4.86
CA PHE A 295 9.90 -5.38 4.44
C PHE A 295 10.62 -6.72 4.18
N PRO A 296 10.10 -7.60 3.30
CA PRO A 296 10.65 -8.95 3.17
C PRO A 296 12.09 -8.94 2.67
N ASP A 297 12.95 -9.81 3.22
CA ASP A 297 14.38 -9.81 2.87
C ASP A 297 14.59 -10.22 1.40
N TRP A 298 13.74 -11.10 0.85
CA TRP A 298 13.77 -11.46 -0.58
C TRP A 298 13.31 -10.34 -1.50
N ALA A 299 12.68 -9.30 -0.95
CA ALA A 299 12.44 -8.03 -1.63
C ALA A 299 13.61 -7.05 -1.43
N GLY A 300 14.77 -7.50 -0.96
CA GLY A 300 15.99 -6.69 -0.82
C GLY A 300 16.05 -5.80 0.42
N TRP A 301 15.11 -5.92 1.37
CA TRP A 301 15.20 -5.22 2.65
C TRP A 301 16.25 -5.83 3.56
N THR A 302 17.00 -5.01 4.26
CA THR A 302 18.06 -5.47 5.18
C THR A 302 18.08 -4.60 6.44
N LEU A 303 17.83 -5.23 7.58
CA LEU A 303 18.05 -4.60 8.89
C LEU A 303 19.48 -4.91 9.32
N VAL A 304 20.21 -3.88 9.73
CA VAL A 304 21.62 -3.96 10.15
C VAL A 304 21.73 -3.57 11.62
N ASP A 305 21.88 -4.58 12.46
CA ASP A 305 22.07 -4.52 13.92
C ASP A 305 23.29 -5.35 14.38
N ASP A 306 24.15 -5.75 13.44
CA ASP A 306 25.33 -6.57 13.70
C ASP A 306 26.56 -5.78 14.20
N ASP A 307 26.45 -4.45 14.27
CA ASP A 307 27.46 -3.57 14.84
C ASP A 307 27.05 -3.06 16.23
N THR A 308 27.69 -3.60 17.25
CA THR A 308 27.44 -3.24 18.66
C THR A 308 28.51 -2.32 19.24
N THR A 309 29.47 -1.88 18.40
CA THR A 309 30.56 -1.03 18.85
C THR A 309 30.08 0.41 19.02
N ALA A 310 30.60 1.09 20.04
CA ALA A 310 30.25 2.49 20.32
C ALA A 310 31.22 3.49 19.63
N ASP A 311 32.11 2.99 18.78
CA ASP A 311 33.25 3.73 18.25
C ASP A 311 32.92 4.52 16.97
N GLY A 312 31.65 4.58 16.57
CA GLY A 312 31.19 5.35 15.41
C GLY A 312 31.70 4.85 14.05
N GLN A 313 32.57 3.84 14.00
CA GLN A 313 33.00 3.21 12.76
C GLN A 313 31.91 2.25 12.28
N CYS A 314 31.80 2.07 10.96
CA CYS A 314 30.96 1.01 10.40
C CYS A 314 31.70 -0.33 10.53
N ASN A 315 31.44 -1.05 11.62
CA ASN A 315 32.03 -2.37 11.86
C ASN A 315 31.15 -3.53 11.35
N SER A 316 29.94 -3.24 10.88
CA SER A 316 28.99 -4.19 10.31
C SER A 316 29.60 -5.07 9.21
N ALA A 317 29.53 -6.39 9.40
CA ALA A 317 29.92 -7.36 8.38
C ALA A 317 28.95 -7.32 7.20
N THR A 318 27.66 -7.11 7.50
CA THR A 318 26.59 -7.01 6.51
C THR A 318 26.83 -5.85 5.53
N VAL A 319 27.11 -4.65 6.05
CA VAL A 319 27.39 -3.47 5.19
C VAL A 319 28.71 -3.62 4.44
N LYS A 320 29.76 -4.16 5.07
CA LYS A 320 31.05 -4.41 4.40
C LYS A 320 30.89 -5.37 3.22
N LYS A 321 30.21 -6.51 3.42
CA LYS A 321 29.90 -7.47 2.33
C LYS A 321 29.08 -6.82 1.22
N ALA A 322 28.11 -5.97 1.56
CA ALA A 322 27.31 -5.27 0.56
C ALA A 322 28.15 -4.34 -0.32
N ARG A 323 29.09 -3.58 0.28
CA ARG A 323 29.96 -2.63 -0.43
C ARG A 323 31.00 -3.27 -1.35
N GLU A 324 31.26 -4.56 -1.21
CA GLU A 324 32.09 -5.30 -2.18
C GLU A 324 31.40 -5.44 -3.55
N LYS A 325 30.06 -5.31 -3.60
CA LYS A 325 29.27 -5.32 -4.84
C LYS A 325 29.31 -3.93 -5.48
N GLN A 326 29.67 -3.84 -6.77
CA GLN A 326 29.80 -2.56 -7.50
C GLN A 326 28.49 -1.74 -7.56
N ASP A 327 27.34 -2.42 -7.59
CA ASP A 327 26.00 -1.80 -7.73
C ASP A 327 25.16 -1.93 -6.44
N ALA A 328 25.80 -1.86 -5.26
CA ALA A 328 25.09 -1.97 -3.99
C ALA A 328 24.05 -0.85 -3.81
N ASP A 329 22.78 -1.23 -3.66
CA ASP A 329 21.67 -0.31 -3.39
C ASP A 329 21.36 -0.27 -1.89
N PHE A 330 21.76 0.82 -1.23
CA PHE A 330 21.51 1.04 0.20
C PHE A 330 20.13 1.64 0.49
N THR A 331 19.27 1.89 -0.51
CA THR A 331 17.94 2.47 -0.29
C THR A 331 16.98 1.56 0.49
N ARG A 332 17.30 0.26 0.59
CA ARG A 332 16.52 -0.74 1.36
C ARG A 332 17.23 -1.21 2.64
N TYR A 333 18.28 -0.49 3.06
CA TYR A 333 18.99 -0.76 4.30
C TYR A 333 18.42 0.09 5.44
N ILE A 334 18.30 -0.51 6.62
CA ILE A 334 17.89 0.16 7.86
C ILE A 334 18.96 -0.17 8.89
N CYS A 335 19.71 0.83 9.32
CA CYS A 335 20.94 0.62 10.11
C CYS A 335 20.78 1.16 11.53
N GLN A 336 21.23 0.39 12.52
CA GLN A 336 21.17 0.76 13.92
C GLN A 336 22.50 1.35 14.39
N PHE A 337 22.49 2.60 14.85
CA PHE A 337 23.65 3.24 15.49
C PHE A 337 23.22 4.53 16.24
N PRO A 338 24.07 5.09 17.12
CA PRO A 338 23.73 6.30 17.86
C PRO A 338 23.58 7.53 16.97
N LEU A 339 22.69 8.45 17.35
CA LEU A 339 22.53 9.73 16.67
C LEU A 339 23.85 10.53 16.67
N GLU A 340 24.28 11.01 15.50
CA GLU A 340 25.57 11.68 15.35
C GLU A 340 25.66 12.98 16.16
N TRP A 341 24.53 13.61 16.42
CA TRP A 341 24.41 14.97 16.96
C TRP A 341 24.34 15.04 18.48
N ASP A 342 24.64 13.93 19.18
CA ASP A 342 24.89 13.88 20.62
C ASP A 342 26.37 14.08 20.95
N PHE A 343 26.69 15.28 21.43
CA PHE A 343 28.06 15.65 21.80
C PHE A 343 28.59 14.84 22.99
N ALA A 344 27.72 14.35 23.89
CA ALA A 344 28.15 13.62 25.09
C ALA A 344 28.90 12.32 24.75
N THR A 345 28.65 11.77 23.56
CA THR A 345 29.28 10.53 23.08
C THR A 345 30.45 10.75 22.13
N PHE A 346 30.85 12.02 21.88
CA PHE A 346 31.88 12.35 20.88
C PHE A 346 33.18 11.55 21.08
N ASP A 347 33.76 11.58 22.28
CA ASP A 347 35.04 10.89 22.50
C ASP A 347 34.92 9.38 22.37
N THR A 348 33.79 8.80 22.76
CA THR A 348 33.50 7.38 22.58
C THR A 348 33.48 7.03 21.09
N ARG A 349 32.84 7.86 20.26
CA ARG A 349 32.67 7.64 18.82
C ARG A 349 33.86 8.02 17.95
N PHE A 350 34.80 8.82 18.42
CA PHE A 350 35.85 9.35 17.53
C PHE A 350 37.27 9.22 18.07
N SER A 351 37.49 8.72 19.30
CA SER A 351 38.84 8.58 19.86
C SER A 351 39.76 7.66 19.05
N TRP A 352 39.21 6.75 18.24
CA TRP A 352 39.97 5.87 17.35
C TRP A 352 40.77 6.65 16.29
N LEU A 353 40.37 7.88 15.94
CA LEU A 353 41.11 8.75 15.01
C LEU A 353 42.50 9.13 15.52
N LYS A 354 42.76 9.00 16.82
CA LYS A 354 44.07 9.24 17.45
C LYS A 354 45.03 8.06 17.31
N ALA A 355 44.60 6.95 16.72
CA ALA A 355 45.41 5.77 16.43
C ALA A 355 45.40 5.43 14.94
N PRO A 356 46.43 4.72 14.43
CA PRO A 356 46.47 4.32 13.03
C PRO A 356 45.31 3.38 12.72
N ASN A 357 44.63 3.60 11.60
CA ASN A 357 43.52 2.77 11.14
C ASN A 357 43.49 2.66 9.61
N VAL A 358 42.58 1.86 9.08
CA VAL A 358 42.50 1.56 7.63
C VAL A 358 42.21 2.81 6.81
N SER A 359 41.34 3.70 7.31
CA SER A 359 40.96 4.95 6.64
C SER A 359 42.00 6.06 6.83
N LEU A 360 42.72 6.02 7.94
CA LEU A 360 43.68 7.05 8.36
C LEU A 360 44.97 6.40 8.91
N PRO A 361 45.94 6.07 8.03
CA PRO A 361 47.21 5.47 8.44
C PRO A 361 48.05 6.40 9.33
N GLU A 362 47.97 7.71 9.10
CA GLU A 362 48.59 8.75 9.93
C GLU A 362 47.56 9.31 10.92
N PRO A 363 47.68 9.02 12.23
CA PRO A 363 46.66 9.40 13.21
C PRO A 363 46.50 10.91 13.37
N MET A 364 45.31 11.35 13.77
CA MET A 364 45.10 12.74 14.18
C MET A 364 45.95 13.07 15.40
N ASN A 365 46.70 14.16 15.33
CA ASN A 365 47.34 14.75 16.49
C ASN A 365 46.29 15.44 17.40
N GLU A 366 46.70 15.80 18.62
CA GLU A 366 45.81 16.43 19.61
C GLU A 366 45.21 17.75 19.13
N GLU A 367 45.93 18.54 18.33
CA GLU A 367 45.42 19.82 17.79
C GLU A 367 44.29 19.58 16.77
N SER A 368 44.49 18.65 15.84
CA SER A 368 43.49 18.25 14.84
C SER A 368 42.26 17.62 15.48
N TYR A 369 42.45 16.74 16.48
CA TYR A 369 41.36 16.11 17.22
C TYR A 369 40.56 17.14 18.03
N THR A 370 41.24 18.08 18.69
CA THR A 370 40.59 19.19 19.41
C THR A 370 39.79 20.07 18.45
N ALA A 371 40.33 20.38 17.28
CA ALA A 371 39.61 21.16 16.27
C ALA A 371 38.35 20.44 15.75
N LEU A 372 38.42 19.13 15.51
CA LEU A 372 37.26 18.31 15.14
C LEU A 372 36.22 18.28 16.27
N LYS A 373 36.67 18.14 17.51
CA LYS A 373 35.79 18.13 18.68
C LYS A 373 35.01 19.44 18.84
N GLU A 374 35.68 20.58 18.69
CA GLU A 374 35.01 21.89 18.72
C GLU A 374 34.05 22.08 17.53
N HIS A 375 34.39 21.53 16.35
CA HIS A 375 33.49 21.50 15.19
C HIS A 375 32.22 20.69 15.47
N ALA A 376 32.36 19.44 15.90
CA ALA A 376 31.23 18.58 16.25
C ALA A 376 30.36 19.18 17.36
N LYS A 377 30.97 19.83 18.36
CA LYS A 377 30.27 20.55 19.43
C LYS A 377 29.40 21.69 18.88
N ALA A 378 29.90 22.43 17.89
CA ALA A 378 29.19 23.56 17.29
C ALA A 378 27.97 23.13 16.46
N LEU A 379 27.96 21.89 15.96
CA LEU A 379 26.84 21.30 15.21
C LEU A 379 25.85 20.53 16.10
N SER A 380 26.28 20.11 17.30
CA SER A 380 25.48 19.26 18.18
C SER A 380 24.33 20.01 18.87
N PHE A 381 23.22 19.29 19.06
CA PHE A 381 22.01 19.85 19.67
C PHE A 381 21.23 18.87 20.56
N PHE A 382 21.65 17.61 20.67
CA PHE A 382 20.87 16.59 21.35
C PHE A 382 20.50 16.95 22.80
N ASP A 383 21.40 17.61 23.53
CA ASP A 383 21.19 18.07 24.91
C ASP A 383 20.08 19.12 25.07
N LYS A 384 19.75 19.83 23.98
CA LYS A 384 18.72 20.88 23.91
C LYS A 384 17.33 20.33 23.58
N LEU A 385 17.22 19.05 23.23
CA LEU A 385 15.95 18.44 22.85
C LEU A 385 15.00 18.30 24.07
N PRO A 386 13.67 18.37 23.85
CA PRO A 386 12.67 18.02 24.86
C PRO A 386 12.95 16.64 25.48
N MET A 387 12.63 16.46 26.76
CA MET A 387 12.95 15.23 27.50
C MET A 387 12.39 13.97 26.84
N ASP A 388 11.13 14.01 26.39
CA ASP A 388 10.49 12.87 25.74
C ASP A 388 11.17 12.53 24.41
N THR A 389 11.51 13.54 23.61
CA THR A 389 12.28 13.36 22.36
C THR A 389 13.66 12.77 22.63
N ARG A 390 14.38 13.24 23.66
CA ARG A 390 15.68 12.66 24.04
C ARG A 390 15.54 11.19 24.42
N LYS A 391 14.49 10.82 25.14
CA LYS A 391 14.24 9.43 25.53
C LYS A 391 13.97 8.55 24.30
N GLU A 392 13.27 9.06 23.30
CA GLU A 392 13.01 8.33 22.04
C GLU A 392 14.28 8.19 21.16
N LEU A 393 15.20 9.16 21.24
CA LEU A 393 16.38 9.26 20.36
C LEU A 393 17.74 8.97 21.05
N THR A 394 17.73 8.44 22.28
CA THR A 394 18.97 8.11 23.02
C THR A 394 19.43 6.69 22.75
N GLY A 395 20.75 6.46 22.84
CA GLY A 395 21.32 5.14 22.61
C GLY A 395 21.33 4.78 21.13
N LEU A 396 21.03 3.52 20.83
CA LEU A 396 20.96 3.00 19.46
C LEU A 396 19.56 3.27 18.87
N ILE A 397 19.53 3.90 17.70
CA ILE A 397 18.30 4.19 16.94
C ILE A 397 18.44 3.71 15.50
N TRP A 398 17.32 3.63 14.80
CA TRP A 398 17.27 3.14 13.43
C TRP A 398 17.31 4.29 12.44
N HIS A 399 18.23 4.21 11.49
CA HIS A 399 18.44 5.16 10.42
C HIS A 399 18.07 4.55 9.09
N PHE A 400 17.56 5.38 8.19
CA PHE A 400 17.10 4.96 6.86
C PHE A 400 17.79 5.81 5.80
N ASP A 401 18.01 5.23 4.60
CA ASP A 401 18.12 6.08 3.43
C ASP A 401 16.81 6.88 3.27
N PRO A 402 16.85 8.23 3.27
CA PRO A 402 15.62 9.00 3.25
C PRO A 402 14.74 8.73 2.03
N ARG A 403 15.35 8.46 0.87
CA ARG A 403 14.63 8.21 -0.39
C ARG A 403 13.87 6.89 -0.31
N GLY A 404 14.53 5.86 0.20
CA GLY A 404 13.95 4.53 0.39
C GLY A 404 12.71 4.54 1.27
N LEU A 405 12.81 5.14 2.47
CA LEU A 405 11.68 5.24 3.39
C LEU A 405 10.53 6.08 2.80
N MET A 406 10.83 7.18 2.13
CA MET A 406 9.81 8.01 1.48
C MET A 406 9.01 7.26 0.42
N ILE A 407 9.70 6.47 -0.42
CA ILE A 407 9.08 5.62 -1.44
C ILE A 407 8.15 4.59 -0.78
N GLN A 408 8.56 3.99 0.34
CA GLN A 408 7.69 3.06 1.06
C GLN A 408 6.48 3.71 1.70
N LEU A 409 6.67 4.86 2.35
CA LEU A 409 5.57 5.59 2.97
C LEU A 409 4.55 6.09 1.93
N GLN A 410 4.98 6.38 0.69
CA GLN A 410 4.07 6.71 -0.40
C GLN A 410 3.18 5.52 -0.80
N LYS A 411 3.72 4.30 -0.88
CA LYS A 411 2.90 3.09 -1.12
C LYS A 411 1.86 2.88 -0.03
N ALA A 412 2.17 3.32 1.19
CA ALA A 412 1.30 3.22 2.34
C ALA A 412 0.25 4.34 2.45
N GLU A 413 0.01 5.17 1.43
CA GLU A 413 -0.92 6.32 1.47
C GLU A 413 -2.41 5.96 1.38
N ARG A 414 -2.76 4.82 0.78
CA ARG A 414 -4.15 4.40 0.54
C ARG A 414 -4.90 4.19 1.86
N ARG A 415 -6.09 4.78 2.04
CA ARG A 415 -6.89 4.65 3.27
C ARG A 415 -8.25 4.06 2.98
N LEU A 416 -8.61 2.95 3.62
CA LEU A 416 -9.95 2.39 3.61
C LEU A 416 -10.87 3.28 4.44
N ILE A 417 -11.80 3.98 3.79
CA ILE A 417 -12.77 4.90 4.41
C ILE A 417 -14.17 4.30 4.51
N TYR A 418 -14.41 3.15 3.88
CA TYR A 418 -15.64 2.37 4.05
C TYR A 418 -15.39 0.90 3.67
N SER A 419 -15.98 -0.03 4.41
CA SER A 419 -16.05 -1.45 4.03
C SER A 419 -17.33 -2.11 4.53
N SER A 420 -18.03 -2.81 3.65
CA SER A 420 -19.20 -3.62 3.99
C SER A 420 -18.88 -4.74 5.01
N ALA A 421 -17.62 -5.18 5.08
CA ALA A 421 -17.17 -6.19 6.03
C ALA A 421 -17.25 -5.73 7.49
N HIS A 422 -17.21 -4.41 7.72
CA HIS A 422 -17.36 -3.79 9.04
C HIS A 422 -18.83 -3.53 9.42
N GLY A 423 -19.77 -3.79 8.51
CA GLY A 423 -21.20 -3.67 8.77
C GLY A 423 -21.77 -4.82 9.61
N SER A 424 -23.03 -4.67 10.04
CA SER A 424 -23.73 -5.68 10.85
C SER A 424 -23.85 -7.05 10.17
N LYS A 425 -24.00 -7.06 8.84
CA LYS A 425 -24.07 -8.28 8.03
C LYS A 425 -22.69 -8.85 7.67
N ARG A 426 -21.59 -8.14 7.96
CA ARG A 426 -20.20 -8.53 7.68
C ARG A 426 -19.96 -9.07 6.26
N LYS A 427 -20.58 -8.45 5.25
CA LYS A 427 -20.45 -8.87 3.85
C LYS A 427 -19.03 -8.57 3.36
N LYS A 428 -18.24 -9.61 3.06
CA LYS A 428 -16.82 -9.50 2.69
C LYS A 428 -16.65 -9.48 1.17
N MET A 429 -15.52 -8.94 0.72
CA MET A 429 -15.07 -9.17 -0.66
C MET A 429 -14.73 -10.65 -0.85
N ASN A 430 -14.94 -11.16 -2.07
CA ASN A 430 -14.64 -12.52 -2.50
C ASN A 430 -15.33 -13.60 -1.63
N ASP A 431 -16.59 -13.36 -1.23
CA ASP A 431 -17.35 -14.29 -0.41
C ASP A 431 -18.10 -15.32 -1.26
N PHE A 432 -17.45 -16.43 -1.56
CA PHE A 432 -18.04 -17.54 -2.33
C PHE A 432 -18.87 -18.51 -1.47
N THR A 433 -19.09 -18.21 -0.20
CA THR A 433 -19.72 -19.16 0.76
C THR A 433 -21.22 -18.95 0.94
N VAL A 434 -21.77 -17.89 0.36
CA VAL A 434 -23.18 -17.51 0.48
C VAL A 434 -24.09 -18.30 -0.45
N ASP A 435 -25.40 -18.27 -0.17
CA ASP A 435 -26.38 -19.15 -0.81
C ASP A 435 -26.55 -18.92 -2.32
N ASP A 436 -26.50 -17.65 -2.77
CA ASP A 436 -26.51 -17.25 -4.18
C ASP A 436 -25.25 -17.70 -4.95
N MET A 437 -24.17 -18.08 -4.24
CA MET A 437 -22.94 -18.64 -4.82
C MET A 437 -22.91 -20.17 -4.87
N ARG A 438 -23.93 -20.85 -4.32
CA ARG A 438 -24.02 -22.32 -4.36
C ARG A 438 -24.58 -22.81 -5.69
N TYR A 439 -24.21 -24.00 -6.13
CA TYR A 439 -24.69 -24.62 -7.36
C TYR A 439 -24.66 -26.16 -7.27
N GLY A 440 -25.44 -26.84 -8.11
CA GLY A 440 -25.40 -28.31 -8.24
C GLY A 440 -25.69 -29.11 -6.97
N ASP A 441 -26.40 -28.54 -6.01
CA ASP A 441 -26.54 -29.04 -4.63
C ASP A 441 -28.00 -29.30 -4.22
N MET A 442 -28.94 -29.14 -5.14
CA MET A 442 -30.35 -29.43 -4.93
C MET A 442 -30.85 -30.49 -5.91
N SER A 443 -31.57 -31.47 -5.38
CA SER A 443 -32.38 -32.40 -6.14
C SER A 443 -33.58 -31.69 -6.79
N LYS A 444 -34.18 -32.36 -7.78
CA LYS A 444 -35.41 -31.89 -8.43
C LYS A 444 -36.53 -31.65 -7.42
N GLU A 445 -36.71 -32.56 -6.46
CA GLU A 445 -37.74 -32.48 -5.43
C GLU A 445 -37.54 -31.25 -4.53
N GLN A 446 -36.29 -30.95 -4.16
CA GLN A 446 -35.95 -29.77 -3.36
C GLN A 446 -36.21 -28.46 -4.11
N ILE A 447 -35.94 -28.40 -5.41
CA ILE A 447 -36.25 -27.22 -6.24
C ILE A 447 -37.77 -27.08 -6.41
N MET A 448 -38.46 -28.17 -6.73
CA MET A 448 -39.92 -28.20 -6.82
C MET A 448 -40.59 -27.84 -5.49
N ALA A 449 -39.91 -27.99 -4.35
CA ALA A 449 -40.35 -27.57 -3.02
C ALA A 449 -40.22 -26.05 -2.74
N GLN A 450 -39.61 -25.26 -3.63
CA GLN A 450 -39.54 -23.78 -3.55
C GLN A 450 -40.77 -23.08 -4.19
N GLY A 451 -41.03 -21.81 -3.83
CA GLY A 451 -42.17 -21.02 -4.30
C GLY A 451 -43.28 -20.87 -3.24
N LYS A 452 -43.02 -20.10 -2.18
CA LYS A 452 -43.94 -19.90 -1.04
C LYS A 452 -45.26 -19.19 -1.37
N LEU A 453 -45.28 -18.22 -2.30
CA LEU A 453 -46.49 -17.42 -2.58
C LEU A 453 -47.54 -18.16 -3.42
N ASN A 454 -47.19 -19.30 -4.00
CA ASN A 454 -48.06 -20.02 -4.93
C ASN A 454 -48.71 -21.27 -4.32
N ARG A 455 -48.79 -21.31 -2.99
CA ARG A 455 -49.54 -22.32 -2.23
C ARG A 455 -51.01 -21.88 -2.19
N ILE A 456 -51.82 -22.46 -3.05
CA ILE A 456 -53.27 -22.24 -3.07
C ILE A 456 -53.90 -23.40 -2.30
N ASN A 457 -54.57 -23.10 -1.19
CA ASN A 457 -55.30 -24.12 -0.43
C ASN A 457 -56.73 -24.23 -0.99
N LEU A 458 -57.01 -25.32 -1.69
CA LEU A 458 -58.32 -25.62 -2.27
C LEU A 458 -58.81 -26.93 -1.67
N PHE A 459 -59.96 -26.89 -0.99
CA PHE A 459 -60.60 -28.07 -0.39
C PHE A 459 -59.75 -28.84 0.65
N GLY A 460 -58.79 -28.17 1.30
CA GLY A 460 -57.92 -28.80 2.31
C GLY A 460 -56.66 -29.45 1.72
N GLU A 461 -56.48 -29.40 0.40
CA GLU A 461 -55.25 -29.78 -0.29
C GLU A 461 -54.48 -28.54 -0.75
N GLU A 462 -53.16 -28.55 -0.52
CA GLU A 462 -52.26 -27.45 -0.86
C GLU A 462 -51.75 -27.64 -2.30
N PHE A 463 -52.31 -26.88 -3.24
CA PHE A 463 -51.88 -26.86 -4.64
C PHE A 463 -50.73 -25.89 -4.83
N LYS A 464 -49.73 -26.31 -5.60
CA LYS A 464 -48.53 -25.52 -5.85
C LYS A 464 -48.40 -25.18 -7.32
N VAL A 465 -48.37 -23.89 -7.64
CA VAL A 465 -48.13 -23.40 -9.01
C VAL A 465 -46.75 -22.77 -9.07
N ASN A 466 -45.72 -23.43 -9.58
CA ASN A 466 -44.44 -22.77 -9.85
C ASN A 466 -44.04 -22.99 -11.31
N PHE A 467 -43.23 -22.08 -11.85
CA PHE A 467 -42.77 -22.14 -13.24
C PHE A 467 -41.46 -22.93 -13.40
N PHE A 468 -41.15 -23.80 -12.42
CA PHE A 468 -40.02 -24.72 -12.53
C PHE A 468 -40.39 -25.83 -13.51
N ASP A 469 -39.80 -25.76 -14.71
CA ASP A 469 -40.09 -26.68 -15.80
C ASP A 469 -38.87 -27.54 -16.12
N PHE A 470 -38.83 -28.74 -15.53
CA PHE A 470 -37.77 -29.73 -15.77
C PHE A 470 -37.93 -30.50 -17.08
N THR A 471 -38.95 -30.19 -17.90
CA THR A 471 -39.09 -30.79 -19.25
C THR A 471 -38.21 -30.08 -20.28
N LYS A 472 -37.76 -28.85 -19.97
CA LYS A 472 -36.83 -28.08 -20.78
C LYS A 472 -35.43 -28.69 -20.76
N THR A 473 -34.82 -28.71 -21.92
CA THR A 473 -33.39 -28.93 -22.12
C THR A 473 -32.57 -27.77 -21.56
N VAL A 474 -31.26 -28.00 -21.37
CA VAL A 474 -30.31 -26.96 -20.97
C VAL A 474 -30.35 -25.77 -21.94
N ASP A 475 -30.39 -26.02 -23.24
CA ASP A 475 -30.47 -24.98 -24.27
C ASP A 475 -31.77 -24.18 -24.20
N GLU A 476 -32.91 -24.82 -23.91
CA GLU A 476 -34.19 -24.14 -23.74
C GLU A 476 -34.23 -23.28 -22.46
N HIS A 477 -33.59 -23.74 -21.38
CA HIS A 477 -33.40 -22.92 -20.19
C HIS A 477 -32.51 -21.69 -20.48
N PHE A 478 -31.42 -21.87 -21.22
CA PHE A 478 -30.58 -20.74 -21.65
C PHE A 478 -31.29 -19.81 -22.63
N ALA A 479 -32.15 -20.32 -23.51
CA ALA A 479 -33.00 -19.50 -24.36
C ALA A 479 -34.00 -18.67 -23.54
N SER A 480 -34.45 -19.19 -22.38
CA SER A 480 -35.24 -18.42 -21.42
C SER A 480 -34.43 -17.26 -20.82
N MET A 481 -33.15 -17.48 -20.49
CA MET A 481 -32.25 -16.41 -20.02
C MET A 481 -31.86 -15.42 -21.14
N ASP A 482 -31.71 -15.86 -22.39
CA ASP A 482 -31.51 -14.94 -23.53
C ASP A 482 -32.73 -14.05 -23.73
N ASN A 483 -33.93 -14.62 -23.57
CA ASN A 483 -35.17 -13.86 -23.64
C ASN A 483 -35.20 -12.79 -22.54
N MET A 484 -34.81 -13.14 -21.31
CA MET A 484 -34.63 -12.15 -20.23
C MET A 484 -33.68 -11.03 -20.66
N ALA A 485 -32.47 -11.37 -21.13
CA ALA A 485 -31.49 -10.37 -21.55
C ALA A 485 -32.03 -9.48 -22.69
N TYR A 486 -32.73 -10.05 -23.65
CA TYR A 486 -33.37 -9.30 -24.74
C TYR A 486 -34.40 -8.29 -24.24
N TRP A 487 -35.25 -8.67 -23.29
CA TRP A 487 -36.31 -7.79 -22.77
C TRP A 487 -35.81 -6.72 -21.82
N THR A 488 -34.64 -6.92 -21.20
CA THR A 488 -34.19 -6.12 -20.06
C THR A 488 -32.93 -5.30 -20.37
N ALA A 489 -32.18 -5.62 -21.42
CA ALA A 489 -30.91 -4.98 -21.70
C ALA A 489 -30.92 -4.19 -23.01
N TRP A 490 -31.07 -2.87 -22.89
CA TRP A 490 -31.14 -1.91 -24.00
C TRP A 490 -30.11 -0.79 -23.79
N GLY A 491 -29.63 -0.18 -24.87
CA GLY A 491 -28.66 0.92 -24.81
C GLY A 491 -27.21 0.46 -24.61
N GLU A 492 -26.38 1.36 -24.11
CA GLU A 492 -24.91 1.21 -24.09
C GLU A 492 -24.43 0.01 -23.25
N TYR A 493 -25.12 -0.28 -22.15
CA TYR A 493 -24.74 -1.32 -21.21
C TYR A 493 -25.33 -2.70 -21.54
N ALA A 494 -26.16 -2.79 -22.59
CA ALA A 494 -26.77 -4.04 -23.03
C ALA A 494 -25.79 -5.21 -23.27
N PRO A 495 -24.55 -4.99 -23.76
CA PRO A 495 -23.58 -6.08 -23.90
C PRO A 495 -23.19 -6.77 -22.59
N LEU A 496 -23.29 -6.09 -21.42
CA LEU A 496 -22.84 -6.64 -20.14
C LEU A 496 -23.58 -7.93 -19.77
N ILE A 497 -24.91 -7.95 -19.89
CA ILE A 497 -25.67 -9.17 -19.56
C ILE A 497 -25.33 -10.32 -20.49
N LYS A 498 -25.02 -10.05 -21.77
CA LYS A 498 -24.62 -11.09 -22.73
C LYS A 498 -23.28 -11.69 -22.35
N ILE A 499 -22.30 -10.86 -21.98
CA ILE A 499 -20.99 -11.30 -21.49
C ILE A 499 -21.15 -12.17 -20.23
N MET A 500 -22.03 -11.77 -19.31
CA MET A 500 -22.34 -12.53 -18.10
C MET A 500 -22.99 -13.89 -18.41
N LEU A 501 -23.98 -13.93 -19.30
CA LEU A 501 -24.62 -15.17 -19.74
C LEU A 501 -23.64 -16.10 -20.47
N GLU A 502 -22.74 -15.55 -21.29
CA GLU A 502 -21.69 -16.33 -21.96
C GLU A 502 -20.73 -16.95 -20.94
N LYS A 503 -20.33 -16.21 -19.91
CA LYS A 503 -19.51 -16.75 -18.82
C LYS A 503 -20.24 -17.85 -18.04
N PHE A 504 -21.53 -17.63 -17.74
CA PHE A 504 -22.36 -18.64 -17.07
C PHE A 504 -22.49 -19.91 -17.92
N ARG A 505 -22.72 -19.79 -19.24
CA ARG A 505 -22.76 -20.91 -20.19
C ARG A 505 -21.47 -21.70 -20.26
N LYS A 506 -20.32 -21.02 -20.21
CA LYS A 506 -19.00 -21.66 -20.18
C LYS A 506 -18.71 -22.36 -18.85
N ASN A 507 -19.58 -22.17 -17.84
CA ASN A 507 -19.49 -22.78 -16.53
C ASN A 507 -18.17 -22.45 -15.78
N GLU A 508 -17.66 -21.24 -15.98
CA GLU A 508 -16.35 -20.83 -15.44
C GLU A 508 -16.43 -20.44 -13.95
N GLY A 509 -17.52 -19.85 -13.48
CA GLY A 509 -17.58 -19.27 -12.14
C GLY A 509 -16.51 -18.18 -11.89
N GLY A 510 -16.14 -17.95 -10.63
CA GLY A 510 -15.03 -17.05 -10.24
C GLY A 510 -15.41 -15.56 -10.22
N ILE A 511 -14.53 -14.67 -10.71
CA ILE A 511 -14.78 -13.21 -10.75
C ILE A 511 -14.80 -12.71 -12.20
N LEU A 512 -15.85 -11.98 -12.57
CA LEU A 512 -15.95 -11.22 -13.81
C LEU A 512 -15.59 -9.75 -13.57
N ARG A 513 -14.68 -9.21 -14.38
CA ARG A 513 -14.33 -7.78 -14.43
C ARG A 513 -14.50 -7.29 -15.85
N HIS A 514 -15.10 -6.12 -16.04
CA HIS A 514 -15.29 -5.55 -17.37
C HIS A 514 -15.36 -4.02 -17.33
N GLU A 515 -14.74 -3.34 -18.30
CA GLU A 515 -14.69 -1.87 -18.35
C GLU A 515 -16.06 -1.22 -18.49
N LEU A 516 -17.01 -1.87 -19.18
CA LEU A 516 -18.40 -1.38 -19.23
C LEU A 516 -19.06 -1.35 -17.84
N LEU A 517 -18.71 -2.27 -16.94
CA LEU A 517 -19.25 -2.28 -15.57
C LEU A 517 -18.64 -1.15 -14.74
N ASN A 518 -17.33 -0.92 -14.88
CA ASN A 518 -16.64 0.22 -14.29
C ASN A 518 -17.25 1.55 -14.76
N LYS A 519 -17.54 1.65 -16.06
CA LYS A 519 -18.18 2.82 -16.66
C LYS A 519 -19.61 3.01 -16.12
N ALA A 520 -20.41 1.95 -16.09
CA ALA A 520 -21.78 1.99 -15.60
C ALA A 520 -21.87 2.55 -14.19
N PHE A 521 -21.10 2.01 -13.24
CA PHE A 521 -21.08 2.54 -11.88
C PHE A 521 -20.57 3.97 -11.82
N ARG A 522 -19.51 4.32 -12.56
CA ARG A 522 -18.92 5.66 -12.54
C ARG A 522 -19.92 6.73 -12.97
N GLU A 523 -20.76 6.43 -13.96
CA GLU A 523 -21.71 7.39 -14.53
C GLU A 523 -23.07 7.42 -13.79
N HIS A 524 -23.34 6.40 -12.97
CA HIS A 524 -24.62 6.24 -12.29
C HIS A 524 -24.90 7.33 -11.24
N GLU A 525 -26.17 7.71 -11.09
CA GLU A 525 -26.58 8.82 -10.21
C GLU A 525 -26.34 8.50 -8.73
N THR A 526 -26.54 7.25 -8.30
CA THR A 526 -26.25 6.87 -6.89
C THR A 526 -24.77 7.03 -6.55
N THR A 527 -23.87 6.74 -7.49
CA THR A 527 -22.43 6.95 -7.32
C THR A 527 -22.11 8.44 -7.23
N LYS A 528 -22.66 9.26 -8.14
CA LYS A 528 -22.48 10.72 -8.12
C LYS A 528 -22.91 11.32 -6.78
N GLN A 529 -24.08 10.94 -6.28
CA GLN A 529 -24.59 11.40 -4.97
C GLN A 529 -23.74 10.89 -3.80
N CYS A 530 -23.27 9.64 -3.85
CA CYS A 530 -22.36 9.08 -2.84
C CYS A 530 -21.04 9.89 -2.79
N VAL A 531 -20.41 10.13 -3.94
CA VAL A 531 -19.18 10.92 -4.08
C VAL A 531 -19.35 12.34 -3.55
N ILE A 532 -20.47 13.02 -3.89
CA ILE A 532 -20.77 14.37 -3.38
C ILE A 532 -20.80 14.36 -1.85
N LYS A 533 -21.50 13.41 -1.23
CA LYS A 533 -21.61 13.33 0.23
C LYS A 533 -20.28 13.00 0.92
N ILE A 534 -19.48 12.09 0.35
CA ILE A 534 -18.13 11.78 0.85
C ILE A 534 -17.25 13.05 0.79
N ARG A 535 -17.26 13.74 -0.34
CA ARG A 535 -16.52 15.00 -0.52
C ARG A 535 -16.93 16.05 0.51
N GLU A 536 -18.23 16.25 0.74
CA GLU A 536 -18.70 17.22 1.74
C GLU A 536 -18.29 16.82 3.17
N SER A 537 -18.33 15.53 3.53
CA SER A 537 -17.85 15.07 4.84
C SER A 537 -16.36 15.39 5.02
N ILE A 538 -15.51 15.04 4.04
CA ILE A 538 -14.07 15.36 4.06
C ILE A 538 -13.87 16.87 4.18
N LYS A 539 -14.55 17.66 3.35
CA LYS A 539 -14.47 19.12 3.35
C LYS A 539 -14.85 19.74 4.70
N GLN A 540 -15.92 19.24 5.33
CA GLN A 540 -16.33 19.70 6.65
C GLN A 540 -15.26 19.41 7.71
N LYS A 541 -14.65 18.21 7.71
CA LYS A 541 -13.55 17.89 8.63
C LYS A 541 -12.34 18.78 8.39
N LEU A 542 -11.96 18.99 7.13
CA LEU A 542 -10.87 19.91 6.78
C LEU A 542 -11.14 21.34 7.21
N ASN A 543 -12.35 21.85 7.01
CA ASN A 543 -12.71 23.19 7.49
C ASN A 543 -12.59 23.28 9.02
N SER A 544 -13.03 22.24 9.75
CA SER A 544 -12.94 22.20 11.22
C SER A 544 -11.50 22.06 11.74
N ASN A 545 -10.61 21.42 10.99
CA ASN A 545 -9.22 21.19 11.37
C ASN A 545 -8.24 22.21 10.74
N ASN A 546 -8.76 23.31 10.15
CA ASN A 546 -8.00 24.35 9.46
C ASN A 546 -7.18 23.85 8.25
N TYR A 547 -7.64 22.80 7.57
CA TYR A 547 -6.96 22.08 6.49
C TYR A 547 -5.61 21.52 6.95
N ASN A 548 -5.59 20.90 8.12
CA ASN A 548 -4.51 20.00 8.54
C ASN A 548 -4.78 18.59 7.98
N TYR A 549 -3.79 17.68 8.06
CA TYR A 549 -4.04 16.27 7.76
C TYR A 549 -5.20 15.70 8.57
N LEU A 550 -5.85 14.67 8.03
CA LEU A 550 -6.93 13.96 8.71
C LEU A 550 -6.33 13.10 9.83
N SER A 551 -6.60 13.46 11.08
CA SER A 551 -6.22 12.67 12.24
C SER A 551 -6.96 11.33 12.26
N LYS A 552 -6.54 10.42 13.13
CA LYS A 552 -7.26 9.14 13.34
C LYS A 552 -8.73 9.38 13.73
N ALA A 553 -8.99 10.40 14.53
CA ALA A 553 -10.35 10.78 14.92
C ALA A 553 -11.16 11.30 13.72
N ASP A 554 -10.54 12.11 12.84
CA ASP A 554 -11.19 12.58 11.61
C ASP A 554 -11.56 11.42 10.69
N TYR A 555 -10.67 10.44 10.52
CA TYR A 555 -10.95 9.23 9.73
C TYR A 555 -12.11 8.42 10.31
N ILE A 556 -12.17 8.26 11.64
CA ILE A 556 -13.28 7.57 12.30
C ILE A 556 -14.59 8.34 12.06
N ALA A 557 -14.58 9.67 12.18
CA ALA A 557 -15.75 10.49 11.95
C ALA A 557 -16.22 10.40 10.48
N ILE A 558 -15.31 10.47 9.51
CA ILE A 558 -15.62 10.29 8.09
C ILE A 558 -16.22 8.90 7.83
N LYS A 559 -15.63 7.83 8.39
CA LYS A 559 -16.18 6.47 8.30
C LYS A 559 -17.63 6.40 8.80
N ASN A 560 -17.90 7.03 9.94
CA ASN A 560 -19.25 7.06 10.51
C ASN A 560 -20.23 7.83 9.64
N ASP A 561 -19.82 8.97 9.08
CA ASP A 561 -20.64 9.75 8.14
C ASP A 561 -20.96 8.89 6.90
N ILE A 562 -19.98 8.17 6.36
CA ILE A 562 -20.15 7.33 5.16
C ILE A 562 -21.08 6.15 5.42
N ASN A 563 -21.06 5.56 6.62
CA ASN A 563 -21.97 4.48 6.98
C ASN A 563 -23.47 4.89 6.91
N GLN A 564 -23.78 6.19 6.90
CA GLN A 564 -25.14 6.72 6.75
C GLN A 564 -25.49 7.09 5.30
N ILE A 565 -24.54 6.98 4.36
CA ILE A 565 -24.72 7.33 2.96
C ILE A 565 -25.31 6.14 2.19
N LYS A 566 -26.23 6.43 1.25
CA LYS A 566 -26.66 5.45 0.24
C LYS A 566 -25.47 5.15 -0.69
N LEU A 567 -24.97 3.93 -0.63
CA LEU A 567 -23.85 3.46 -1.45
C LEU A 567 -24.23 3.33 -2.93
N PRO A 568 -23.23 3.31 -3.83
CA PRO A 568 -23.45 3.00 -5.23
C PRO A 568 -24.18 1.68 -5.42
N LYS A 569 -25.25 1.72 -6.21
CA LYS A 569 -26.01 0.57 -6.69
C LYS A 569 -26.90 0.99 -7.85
N PHE A 570 -27.28 0.03 -8.69
CA PHE A 570 -28.35 0.20 -9.66
C PHE A 570 -29.70 0.03 -8.94
N ASP A 571 -30.74 0.70 -9.41
CA ASP A 571 -32.08 0.63 -8.84
C ASP A 571 -33.10 0.04 -9.82
N ASN A 572 -34.35 -0.09 -9.37
CA ASN A 572 -35.40 -0.77 -10.15
C ASN A 572 -35.70 -0.07 -11.50
N THR A 573 -35.28 1.19 -11.70
CA THR A 573 -35.44 1.87 -12.99
C THR A 573 -34.37 1.44 -14.00
N ASP A 574 -33.27 0.83 -13.55
CA ASP A 574 -32.18 0.31 -14.37
C ASP A 574 -32.44 -1.09 -14.96
N TRP A 575 -33.60 -1.69 -14.67
CA TRP A 575 -33.97 -2.98 -15.25
C TRP A 575 -34.15 -2.94 -16.77
N PHE A 576 -34.37 -1.77 -17.36
CA PHE A 576 -34.57 -1.59 -18.80
C PHE A 576 -33.27 -1.34 -19.59
N ASN A 577 -32.16 -1.00 -18.91
CA ASN A 577 -30.85 -0.77 -19.54
C ASN A 577 -29.87 -1.94 -19.31
N GLY A 578 -30.35 -3.03 -18.71
CA GLY A 578 -29.60 -4.25 -18.39
C GLY A 578 -28.86 -4.20 -17.06
N LEU A 579 -28.63 -3.02 -16.48
CA LEU A 579 -27.80 -2.89 -15.28
C LEU A 579 -28.46 -3.50 -14.04
N GLY A 580 -29.78 -3.34 -13.91
CA GLY A 580 -30.54 -3.89 -12.78
C GLY A 580 -30.54 -5.43 -12.70
N ILE A 581 -30.23 -6.13 -13.80
CA ILE A 581 -30.08 -7.61 -13.82
C ILE A 581 -28.62 -8.03 -13.67
N THR A 582 -27.68 -7.20 -14.12
CA THR A 582 -26.25 -7.49 -13.95
C THR A 582 -25.80 -7.35 -12.49
N ILE A 583 -26.33 -6.34 -11.78
CA ILE A 583 -26.07 -6.04 -10.36
C ILE A 583 -27.35 -5.39 -9.83
N HIS A 584 -28.10 -6.10 -8.97
CA HIS A 584 -29.40 -5.61 -8.50
C HIS A 584 -29.29 -4.84 -7.17
N ASP A 585 -28.41 -5.27 -6.27
CA ASP A 585 -28.05 -4.60 -5.01
C ASP A 585 -26.62 -5.02 -4.68
N THR A 586 -25.76 -4.13 -4.17
CA THR A 586 -24.35 -4.51 -3.99
C THR A 586 -24.17 -5.45 -2.79
N TYR A 587 -23.47 -6.57 -2.99
CA TYR A 587 -23.11 -7.48 -1.91
C TYR A 587 -22.02 -6.85 -1.03
N SER A 588 -20.87 -6.49 -1.61
CA SER A 588 -19.74 -5.93 -0.86
C SER A 588 -19.22 -4.66 -1.51
N THR A 589 -18.81 -3.68 -0.71
CA THR A 589 -18.24 -2.42 -1.19
C THR A 589 -17.11 -1.99 -0.27
N ASN A 590 -15.96 -1.68 -0.87
CA ASN A 590 -14.84 -1.01 -0.23
C ASN A 590 -14.62 0.34 -0.93
N ILE A 591 -14.43 1.41 -0.15
CA ILE A 591 -14.12 2.74 -0.66
C ILE A 591 -12.80 3.17 -0.04
N TYR A 592 -11.87 3.61 -0.90
CA TYR A 592 -10.55 4.03 -0.51
C TYR A 592 -10.32 5.51 -0.87
N LEU A 593 -9.58 6.21 -0.01
CA LEU A 593 -9.05 7.55 -0.25
C LEU A 593 -7.56 7.43 -0.62
N ASN A 594 -7.22 7.93 -1.81
CA ASN A 594 -5.88 7.89 -2.40
C ASN A 594 -5.47 9.32 -2.83
N GLU A 595 -4.18 9.54 -3.07
CA GLU A 595 -3.65 10.77 -3.70
C GLU A 595 -4.18 12.07 -3.07
N PHE A 596 -4.22 12.15 -1.74
CA PHE A 596 -4.83 13.27 -1.04
C PHE A 596 -3.88 14.47 -0.91
N GLU A 597 -4.15 15.57 -1.60
CA GLU A 597 -3.26 16.73 -1.69
C GLU A 597 -3.97 18.05 -1.35
N PHE A 598 -3.18 19.02 -0.89
CA PHE A 598 -3.63 20.38 -0.60
C PHE A 598 -2.98 21.36 -1.57
N THR A 599 -3.78 22.30 -2.07
CA THR A 599 -3.30 23.40 -2.92
C THR A 599 -3.71 24.72 -2.28
N GLU A 600 -2.75 25.64 -2.16
CA GLU A 600 -2.98 27.00 -1.66
C GLU A 600 -2.67 28.01 -2.76
N ASN A 601 -3.67 28.81 -3.15
CA ASN A 601 -3.49 29.89 -4.12
C ASN A 601 -3.39 31.24 -3.41
N GLN A 602 -2.29 31.96 -3.63
CA GLN A 602 -2.04 33.28 -3.03
C GLN A 602 -2.57 34.47 -3.85
N ASN A 603 -3.13 34.23 -5.04
CA ASN A 603 -3.35 35.28 -6.05
C ASN A 603 -4.49 36.28 -5.77
N SER A 604 -5.20 36.23 -4.65
CA SER A 604 -6.41 37.06 -4.48
C SER A 604 -6.71 37.51 -3.05
N GLY A 605 -5.74 38.03 -2.28
CA GLY A 605 -5.96 38.70 -0.97
C GLY A 605 -6.65 37.89 0.14
N PHE A 606 -7.15 36.69 -0.19
CA PHE A 606 -7.89 35.72 0.60
C PHE A 606 -7.20 34.38 0.35
N ARG A 607 -6.64 33.78 1.41
CA ARG A 607 -6.06 32.43 1.34
C ARG A 607 -7.19 31.42 1.14
N ARG A 608 -7.44 30.99 -0.10
CA ARG A 608 -8.33 29.86 -0.40
C ARG A 608 -7.50 28.58 -0.45
N LYS A 609 -7.70 27.72 0.55
CA LYS A 609 -7.18 26.35 0.55
C LYS A 609 -8.17 25.46 -0.19
N LYS A 610 -7.63 24.57 -1.02
CA LYS A 610 -8.37 23.53 -1.72
C LYS A 610 -7.72 22.19 -1.43
N PHE A 611 -8.48 21.12 -1.57
CA PHE A 611 -7.93 19.79 -1.62
C PHE A 611 -8.29 19.09 -2.93
N THR A 612 -7.44 18.17 -3.34
CA THR A 612 -7.72 17.17 -4.37
C THR A 612 -7.54 15.79 -3.75
N ALA A 613 -8.37 14.83 -4.14
CA ALA A 613 -8.25 13.45 -3.70
C ALA A 613 -8.79 12.49 -4.74
N ARG A 614 -8.33 11.25 -4.73
CA ARG A 614 -8.89 10.17 -5.55
C ARG A 614 -9.68 9.22 -4.65
N LEU A 615 -10.97 9.07 -4.92
CA LEU A 615 -11.79 8.00 -4.35
C LEU A 615 -11.69 6.78 -5.25
N THR A 616 -11.38 5.62 -4.70
CA THR A 616 -11.40 4.35 -5.43
C THR A 616 -12.48 3.45 -4.85
N PHE A 617 -13.38 2.99 -5.70
CA PHE A 617 -14.47 2.10 -5.35
C PHE A 617 -14.15 0.70 -5.85
N GLN A 618 -14.26 -0.26 -4.95
CA GLN A 618 -14.28 -1.68 -5.29
C GLN A 618 -15.66 -2.20 -4.85
N ILE A 619 -16.44 -2.69 -5.80
CA ILE A 619 -17.83 -3.09 -5.58
C ILE A 619 -18.01 -4.48 -6.15
N GLN A 620 -18.63 -5.35 -5.37
CA GLN A 620 -18.94 -6.72 -5.75
C GLN A 620 -20.42 -7.02 -5.54
N ASP A 621 -20.97 -7.81 -6.46
CA ASP A 621 -22.27 -8.45 -6.35
C ASP A 621 -22.21 -9.84 -6.99
N HIS A 622 -23.20 -10.68 -6.74
CA HIS A 622 -23.22 -12.06 -7.19
C HIS A 622 -24.14 -12.22 -8.40
N PHE A 623 -23.63 -12.88 -9.43
CA PHE A 623 -24.45 -13.41 -10.52
C PHE A 623 -24.90 -14.82 -10.15
N GLY A 624 -25.92 -14.91 -9.31
CA GLY A 624 -26.54 -16.13 -8.86
C GLY A 624 -27.83 -15.86 -8.09
N LEU A 625 -28.62 -16.91 -7.86
CA LEU A 625 -29.90 -16.81 -7.16
C LEU A 625 -29.89 -17.59 -5.84
N ASP A 626 -30.32 -16.94 -4.76
CA ASP A 626 -30.52 -17.61 -3.47
C ASP A 626 -31.93 -18.23 -3.38
N VAL A 627 -32.13 -19.10 -2.38
CA VAL A 627 -33.45 -19.70 -2.12
C VAL A 627 -34.51 -18.63 -1.79
N GLY A 628 -34.12 -17.50 -1.19
CA GLY A 628 -35.01 -16.39 -0.88
C GLY A 628 -35.52 -15.64 -2.11
N ASP A 629 -34.77 -15.62 -3.21
CA ASP A 629 -35.14 -14.98 -4.46
C ASP A 629 -36.35 -15.67 -5.09
N VAL A 630 -36.38 -17.00 -5.07
CA VAL A 630 -37.50 -17.81 -5.57
C VAL A 630 -38.57 -18.09 -4.51
N ASN A 631 -38.57 -17.34 -3.40
CA ASN A 631 -39.54 -17.50 -2.31
C ASN A 631 -39.98 -16.14 -1.75
N GLY A 632 -41.11 -15.60 -2.24
CA GLY A 632 -41.71 -14.42 -1.63
C GLY A 632 -41.36 -13.09 -2.29
N LYS A 633 -40.66 -13.11 -3.44
CA LYS A 633 -40.29 -11.91 -4.22
C LYS A 633 -40.94 -11.85 -5.60
N LEU A 634 -41.91 -12.73 -5.90
CA LEU A 634 -42.59 -12.90 -7.20
C LEU A 634 -41.72 -13.46 -8.33
N PHE A 635 -40.41 -13.64 -8.13
CA PHE A 635 -39.53 -14.25 -9.13
C PHE A 635 -39.90 -15.70 -9.42
N GLU A 636 -40.54 -16.40 -8.47
CA GLU A 636 -41.11 -17.74 -8.67
C GLU A 636 -42.22 -17.82 -9.74
N ASN A 637 -42.75 -16.65 -10.16
CA ASN A 637 -43.77 -16.51 -11.19
C ASN A 637 -43.22 -16.12 -12.57
N ILE A 638 -41.90 -16.06 -12.71
CA ILE A 638 -41.22 -15.64 -13.95
C ILE A 638 -40.36 -16.79 -14.45
N SER A 639 -40.69 -17.33 -15.62
CA SER A 639 -39.99 -18.48 -16.22
C SER A 639 -38.47 -18.28 -16.36
N TRP A 640 -38.00 -17.03 -16.50
CA TRP A 640 -36.57 -16.70 -16.61
C TRP A 640 -35.81 -17.04 -15.33
N PHE A 641 -36.28 -16.57 -14.17
CA PHE A 641 -35.66 -16.83 -12.87
C PHE A 641 -35.78 -18.32 -12.48
N CYS A 642 -36.90 -18.97 -12.81
CA CYS A 642 -37.02 -20.41 -12.62
C CYS A 642 -36.02 -21.21 -13.46
N SER A 643 -35.77 -20.81 -14.72
CA SER A 643 -34.77 -21.47 -15.58
C SER A 643 -33.34 -21.23 -15.08
N TRP A 644 -33.03 -20.00 -14.66
CA TRP A 644 -31.75 -19.67 -14.04
C TRP A 644 -31.51 -20.52 -12.78
N PHE A 645 -32.47 -20.56 -11.86
CA PHE A 645 -32.36 -21.33 -10.62
C PHE A 645 -32.20 -22.84 -10.90
N ILE A 646 -32.88 -23.39 -11.91
CA ILE A 646 -32.67 -24.79 -12.33
C ILE A 646 -31.26 -24.99 -12.88
N LEU A 647 -30.79 -24.15 -13.82
CA LEU A 647 -29.45 -24.24 -14.39
C LEU A 647 -28.37 -24.21 -13.29
N GLN A 648 -28.52 -23.33 -12.31
CA GLN A 648 -27.56 -23.17 -11.22
C GLN A 648 -27.65 -24.30 -10.18
N ARG A 649 -28.82 -24.52 -9.58
CA ARG A 649 -28.95 -25.28 -8.32
C ARG A 649 -29.16 -26.78 -8.55
N TYR A 650 -29.66 -27.18 -9.72
CA TYR A 650 -29.98 -28.58 -9.98
C TYR A 650 -28.72 -29.42 -10.10
N GLU A 651 -28.62 -30.49 -9.31
CA GLU A 651 -27.45 -31.38 -9.24
C GLU A 651 -27.01 -31.97 -10.58
N SER A 652 -27.95 -32.16 -11.54
CA SER A 652 -27.60 -32.67 -12.88
C SER A 652 -27.05 -31.60 -13.83
N TYR A 653 -27.20 -30.30 -13.51
CA TYR A 653 -26.73 -29.19 -14.36
C TYR A 653 -25.56 -28.45 -13.72
N GLY A 654 -25.73 -27.92 -12.50
CA GLY A 654 -24.65 -27.34 -11.70
C GLY A 654 -23.86 -26.21 -12.37
N PHE A 655 -24.52 -25.31 -13.13
CA PHE A 655 -23.83 -24.16 -13.70
C PHE A 655 -23.38 -23.17 -12.60
N LYS A 656 -22.10 -22.80 -12.62
CA LYS A 656 -21.42 -22.06 -11.56
C LYS A 656 -21.75 -20.56 -11.59
N PRO A 657 -22.30 -19.99 -10.50
CA PRO A 657 -22.40 -18.55 -10.34
C PRO A 657 -21.01 -17.92 -10.18
N PHE A 658 -20.96 -16.60 -10.31
CA PHE A 658 -19.72 -15.84 -10.22
C PHE A 658 -19.95 -14.46 -9.61
N ILE A 659 -18.87 -13.84 -9.12
CA ILE A 659 -18.88 -12.48 -8.61
C ILE A 659 -18.66 -11.51 -9.77
N ASN A 660 -19.48 -10.47 -9.85
CA ASN A 660 -19.25 -9.31 -10.69
C ASN A 660 -18.48 -8.26 -9.88
N GLU A 661 -17.31 -7.84 -10.34
CA GLU A 661 -16.51 -6.81 -9.67
C GLU A 661 -16.33 -5.57 -10.55
N ALA A 662 -16.68 -4.42 -9.98
CA ALA A 662 -16.31 -3.10 -10.50
C ALA A 662 -15.18 -2.51 -9.66
N ASN A 663 -14.15 -2.00 -10.33
CA ASN A 663 -13.06 -1.26 -9.71
C ASN A 663 -12.77 0.01 -10.50
N PHE A 664 -13.09 1.16 -9.93
CA PHE A 664 -12.94 2.44 -10.60
C PHE A 664 -12.59 3.56 -9.62
N SER A 665 -11.99 4.63 -10.16
CA SER A 665 -11.62 5.81 -9.37
C SER A 665 -12.28 7.08 -9.88
N ILE A 666 -12.53 8.02 -8.97
CA ILE A 666 -13.10 9.35 -9.22
C ILE A 666 -12.24 10.39 -8.50
N LEU A 667 -11.78 11.41 -9.23
CA LEU A 667 -11.11 12.57 -8.64
C LEU A 667 -12.17 13.48 -8.00
N ILE A 668 -11.91 13.92 -6.78
CA ILE A 668 -12.73 14.90 -6.07
C ILE A 668 -11.89 16.14 -5.74
N GLU A 669 -12.52 17.30 -5.80
CA GLU A 669 -11.93 18.59 -5.43
C GLU A 669 -12.89 19.34 -4.51
N GLY A 670 -12.38 19.99 -3.45
CA GLY A 670 -13.24 20.64 -2.45
C GLY A 670 -12.73 21.96 -1.89
#